data_AF-A0A7S4LF67-F1
#
_entry.id   AF-A0A7S4LF67-F1
#
_cell.length_a   1.000
_cell.length_b   1.000
_cell.length_c   1.000
_cell.angle_alpha   90.00
_cell.angle_beta   90.00
_cell.angle_gamma   90.00
#
_symmetry.space_group_name_H-M   'P 1'
#
loop_
_entity.id
_entity.type
_entity.pdbx_description
1 polymer ?
#
loop_
_entity_poly.entity_id
_entity_poly.type
_entity_poly.pdbx_seq_one_letter_code
_entity_poly.pdbx_strand_id
1 'polypeptide(L)'
;YASLVHTRRLWRSSEKLGQMNAIAGLKESDPQIQSYALKHINSDVNETWSQASLLLGTIEQLYEEPTFPNRELAALVASKIYYHLAVYEDALHFALGSGSLFDVSETSDYVCCIVGKCLDKYTKLRQAGETPEPKLEKMYNAVVDSWSASKDVGQLKEVIGLTIGSRRLDLLERALKQILDTEQGKGLLKYCLDMAIQHVYDREFRQNVLKLLVVLFQSEQYGPPDYINAMHCWILTNEPSEVSKMTLDLLSKKDEAMDDLAYNIGFELYANCPPAFCKAIIDTLAESDVKDLDSAKKVTHILSGKVTSELHLHFLYDQNQADVSILINMKKTIESRSTVLSNSLVIANSLMYCGTSVDAFLRDNLDWLGRFTNWAKFTATASLGLIHRGHVKKSLDLLAPYLTSAAGGVSSPYEEGGALYALGLIHSPVCHDNAVSGEPVSGNPQNQGQGEQQDQQQQPQQQGQQQIINYLTDAIRNAQQNEQILHGACLGLGLTAMTLADEVICTQLKDLLNMDSAVVGEAAALGIGMVMLGSADKEICQELMEYGQETQHEKITRGIAMALSLIMYNREDEADTLIETLCSHKDAIFRCGGVFVIAMAYAGTANSGAIERLLNMAVTDVSDEVRRYAIAFLGFLTFKKPKYCIDLVRLLSDSYNPHTRYGVAMAIGIACAGTNLKDAVEILERLAKDSVDCIRRMAFISLAMVIIHQPNGSEKVDALRKTLDERIKVPGHFFTVDACPEGKQAVPWFRIESFPCHLFEQPNSLDKNQHGASNCGVQWICICFCLSFFQIYSLSSVRSPRTSWSAHPP
;
A
#
# COMPACT_ATOMS: atom_id res chain seq x y z
N TYR A 1 37.80 45.93 -46.18
CA TYR A 1 38.23 44.82 -45.30
C TYR A 1 39.34 45.24 -44.33
N ALA A 2 40.49 45.73 -44.80
CA ALA A 2 41.58 46.20 -43.92
C ALA A 2 41.19 47.37 -42.99
N SER A 3 40.37 48.34 -43.45
CA SER A 3 39.89 49.43 -42.58
C SER A 3 38.89 48.94 -41.52
N LEU A 4 38.04 47.95 -41.85
CA LEU A 4 37.11 47.28 -40.93
C LEU A 4 37.85 46.46 -39.86
N VAL A 5 38.97 45.84 -40.21
CA VAL A 5 39.85 45.12 -39.27
C VAL A 5 40.59 46.11 -38.36
N HIS A 6 41.01 47.26 -38.90
CA HIS A 6 41.70 48.29 -38.12
C HIS A 6 40.75 49.01 -37.15
N THR A 7 39.51 49.33 -37.56
CA THR A 7 38.49 49.86 -36.68
C THR A 7 38.07 48.85 -35.62
N ARG A 8 37.93 47.55 -35.94
CA ARG A 8 37.72 46.50 -34.92
C ARG A 8 38.88 46.38 -33.91
N ARG A 9 40.13 46.54 -34.35
CA ARG A 9 41.30 46.54 -33.44
C ARG A 9 41.32 47.77 -32.52
N LEU A 10 40.98 48.94 -33.06
CA LEU A 10 40.87 50.19 -32.29
C LEU A 10 39.71 50.14 -31.29
N TRP A 11 38.58 49.55 -31.68
CA TRP A 11 37.43 49.29 -30.80
C TRP A 11 37.80 48.34 -29.65
N ARG A 12 38.45 47.21 -29.95
CA ARG A 12 38.94 46.26 -28.92
C ARG A 12 40.01 46.85 -28.00
N SER A 13 40.86 47.76 -28.49
CA SER A 13 41.83 48.47 -27.63
C SER A 13 41.16 49.51 -26.75
N SER A 14 40.10 50.16 -27.24
CA SER A 14 39.27 51.10 -26.47
C SER A 14 38.49 50.38 -25.36
N GLU A 15 37.90 49.22 -25.65
CA GLU A 15 37.22 48.36 -24.65
C GLU A 15 38.19 47.88 -23.56
N LYS A 16 39.38 47.40 -23.93
CA LYS A 16 40.42 47.01 -22.95
C LYS A 16 40.90 48.17 -22.08
N LEU A 17 40.98 49.39 -22.63
CA LEU A 17 41.32 50.60 -21.87
C LEU A 17 40.19 50.98 -20.90
N GLY A 18 38.94 50.86 -21.33
CA GLY A 18 37.75 51.05 -20.49
C GLY A 18 37.69 50.05 -19.33
N GLN A 19 38.03 48.78 -19.59
CA GLN A 19 38.10 47.72 -18.58
C GLN A 19 39.22 47.99 -17.54
N MET A 20 40.42 48.39 -17.97
CA MET A 20 41.49 48.79 -17.03
C MET A 20 41.13 50.03 -16.21
N ASN A 21 40.43 51.00 -16.81
CA ASN A 21 40.01 52.21 -16.12
C ASN A 21 38.90 51.92 -15.09
N ALA A 22 37.96 51.02 -15.37
CA ALA A 22 36.93 50.60 -14.41
C ALA A 22 37.54 49.87 -13.20
N ILE A 23 38.53 49.01 -13.43
CA ILE A 23 39.27 48.28 -12.37
C ILE A 23 40.11 49.24 -11.52
N ALA A 24 40.70 50.28 -12.13
CA ALA A 24 41.43 51.33 -11.41
C ALA A 24 40.49 52.22 -10.57
N GLY A 25 39.30 52.54 -11.10
CA GLY A 25 38.29 53.36 -10.42
C GLY A 25 37.70 52.73 -9.14
N LEU A 26 37.77 51.41 -8.99
CA LEU A 26 37.41 50.71 -7.74
C LEU A 26 38.39 50.97 -6.59
N LYS A 27 39.64 51.38 -6.89
CA LYS A 27 40.67 51.71 -5.88
C LYS A 27 40.68 53.18 -5.49
N GLU A 28 39.93 54.03 -6.20
CA GLU A 28 39.81 55.44 -5.86
C GLU A 28 38.85 55.64 -4.68
N SER A 29 39.04 56.72 -3.91
CA SER A 29 38.28 56.98 -2.68
C SER A 29 36.91 57.63 -2.91
N ASP A 30 36.60 58.06 -4.14
CA ASP A 30 35.35 58.75 -4.47
C ASP A 30 34.21 57.74 -4.70
N PRO A 31 33.13 57.78 -3.89
CA PRO A 31 31.97 56.89 -4.03
C PRO A 31 31.30 56.96 -5.41
N GLN A 32 31.34 58.11 -6.09
CA GLN A 32 30.74 58.26 -7.42
C GLN A 32 31.52 57.50 -8.48
N ILE A 33 32.85 57.52 -8.40
CA ILE A 33 33.73 56.82 -9.35
C ILE A 33 33.65 55.31 -9.14
N GLN A 34 33.64 54.86 -7.88
CA GLN A 34 33.39 53.46 -7.53
C GLN A 34 32.02 52.98 -8.05
N SER A 35 30.98 53.82 -7.97
CA SER A 35 29.65 53.47 -8.48
C SER A 35 29.60 53.35 -10.01
N TYR A 36 30.37 54.18 -10.73
CA TYR A 36 30.49 54.12 -12.18
C TYR A 36 31.29 52.88 -12.62
N ALA A 37 32.38 52.59 -11.90
CA ALA A 37 33.19 51.39 -12.09
C ALA A 37 32.36 50.10 -11.93
N LEU A 38 31.57 50.00 -10.86
CA LEU A 38 30.70 48.83 -10.62
C LEU A 38 29.66 48.63 -11.73
N LYS A 39 29.09 49.70 -12.29
CA LYS A 39 28.13 49.61 -13.41
C LYS A 39 28.78 49.06 -14.68
N HIS A 40 30.00 49.52 -14.99
CA HIS A 40 30.75 49.06 -16.16
C HIS A 40 31.24 47.62 -15.99
N ILE A 41 31.56 47.21 -14.76
CA ILE A 41 31.91 45.82 -14.48
C ILE A 41 30.68 44.92 -14.66
N ASN A 42 29.51 45.35 -14.18
CA ASN A 42 28.27 44.57 -14.30
C ASN A 42 27.87 44.26 -15.76
N SER A 43 28.14 45.15 -16.73
CA SER A 43 27.83 44.89 -18.14
C SER A 43 28.74 43.84 -18.77
N ASP A 44 30.01 43.80 -18.35
CA ASP A 44 31.07 43.02 -19.00
C ASP A 44 31.60 41.88 -18.11
N VAL A 45 30.86 41.48 -17.06
CA VAL A 45 31.35 40.49 -16.07
C VAL A 45 31.81 39.20 -16.74
N ASN A 46 31.12 38.74 -17.78
CA ASN A 46 31.45 37.48 -18.46
C ASN A 46 32.85 37.49 -19.10
N GLU A 47 33.39 38.67 -19.44
CA GLU A 47 34.76 38.80 -19.97
C GLU A 47 35.75 39.25 -18.89
N THR A 48 35.31 40.03 -17.91
CA THR A 48 36.17 40.70 -16.92
C THR A 48 36.29 39.97 -15.57
N TRP A 49 35.54 38.89 -15.35
CA TRP A 49 35.48 38.17 -14.06
C TRP A 49 36.86 37.76 -13.52
N SER A 50 37.77 37.31 -14.40
CA SER A 50 39.11 36.86 -13.99
C SER A 50 39.92 37.99 -13.36
N GLN A 51 39.81 39.21 -13.88
CA GLN A 51 40.49 40.39 -13.35
C GLN A 51 39.75 40.97 -12.15
N ALA A 52 38.42 40.97 -12.18
CA ALA A 52 37.59 41.43 -11.08
C ALA A 52 37.72 40.55 -9.83
N SER A 53 38.00 39.25 -9.99
CA SER A 53 38.24 38.32 -8.88
C SER A 53 39.42 38.72 -7.98
N LEU A 54 40.42 39.42 -8.53
CA LEU A 54 41.56 39.92 -7.76
C LEU A 54 41.18 41.09 -6.83
N LEU A 55 40.03 41.70 -7.06
CA LEU A 55 39.50 42.85 -6.31
C LEU A 55 38.27 42.48 -5.46
N LEU A 56 37.99 41.19 -5.30
CA LEU A 56 36.83 40.70 -4.55
C LEU A 56 36.78 41.29 -3.13
N GLY A 57 37.92 41.29 -2.42
CA GLY A 57 38.00 41.85 -1.07
C GLY A 57 37.69 43.35 -0.98
N THR A 58 38.00 44.13 -2.03
CA THR A 58 37.58 45.55 -2.09
C THR A 58 36.09 45.70 -2.39
N ILE A 59 35.52 44.82 -3.22
CA ILE A 59 34.06 44.83 -3.51
C ILE A 59 33.26 44.41 -2.27
N GLU A 60 33.77 43.47 -1.49
CA GLU A 60 33.19 43.06 -0.20
C GLU A 60 33.21 44.19 0.81
N GLN A 61 34.33 44.93 0.94
CA GLN A 61 34.40 46.11 1.80
C GLN A 61 33.38 47.18 1.40
N LEU A 62 33.22 47.44 0.09
CA LEU A 62 32.19 48.35 -0.43
C LEU A 62 30.77 47.86 -0.13
N TYR A 63 30.57 46.55 -0.08
CA TYR A 63 29.32 45.96 0.36
C TYR A 63 29.13 46.07 1.88
N GLU A 64 30.17 46.02 2.70
CA GLU A 64 30.04 46.14 4.15
C GLU A 64 29.80 47.58 4.62
N GLU A 65 30.24 48.58 3.85
CA GLU A 65 30.07 50.00 4.16
C GLU A 65 28.60 50.47 4.06
N PRO A 66 27.98 50.90 5.18
CA PRO A 66 26.58 51.35 5.19
C PRO A 66 26.37 52.73 4.57
N THR A 67 27.43 53.52 4.38
CA THR A 67 27.40 54.87 3.80
C THR A 67 27.44 54.88 2.27
N PHE A 68 27.69 53.73 1.63
CA PHE A 68 27.87 53.65 0.19
C PHE A 68 26.52 53.64 -0.57
N PRO A 69 26.29 54.55 -1.55
CA PRO A 69 24.99 54.68 -2.22
C PRO A 69 24.52 53.44 -3.01
N ASN A 70 25.45 52.69 -3.62
CA ASN A 70 25.14 51.58 -4.52
C ASN A 70 25.59 50.22 -3.95
N ARG A 71 25.37 50.01 -2.64
CA ARG A 71 25.73 48.77 -1.94
C ARG A 71 25.12 47.51 -2.59
N GLU A 72 23.88 47.61 -3.05
CA GLU A 72 23.17 46.51 -3.72
C GLU A 72 23.87 46.10 -5.04
N LEU A 73 24.45 47.07 -5.76
CA LEU A 73 25.16 46.82 -7.02
C LEU A 73 26.51 46.15 -6.76
N ALA A 74 27.20 46.54 -5.68
CA ALA A 74 28.44 45.88 -5.24
C ALA A 74 28.18 44.40 -4.92
N ALA A 75 27.07 44.11 -4.23
CA ALA A 75 26.65 42.75 -3.93
C ALA A 75 26.33 41.93 -5.20
N LEU A 76 25.64 42.53 -6.18
CA LEU A 76 25.32 41.85 -7.45
C LEU A 76 26.60 41.48 -8.22
N VAL A 77 27.55 42.41 -8.29
CA VAL A 77 28.84 42.17 -8.98
C VAL A 77 29.66 41.11 -8.24
N ALA A 78 29.74 41.18 -6.91
CA ALA A 78 30.40 40.15 -6.10
C ALA A 78 29.80 38.77 -6.38
N SER A 79 28.47 38.65 -6.37
CA SER A 79 27.78 37.39 -6.65
C SER A 79 28.10 36.82 -8.05
N LYS A 80 28.10 37.66 -9.09
CA LYS A 80 28.46 37.21 -10.45
C LYS A 80 29.92 36.74 -10.53
N ILE A 81 30.84 37.37 -9.80
CA ILE A 81 32.23 36.94 -9.75
C ILE A 81 32.35 35.60 -9.01
N TYR A 82 31.69 35.45 -7.86
CA TYR A 82 31.66 34.19 -7.09
C TYR A 82 31.04 33.03 -7.88
N TYR A 83 30.05 33.30 -8.71
CA TYR A 83 29.50 32.33 -9.66
C TYR A 83 30.56 31.82 -10.65
N HIS A 84 31.35 32.71 -11.25
CA HIS A 84 32.43 32.31 -12.16
C HIS A 84 33.60 31.62 -11.44
N LEU A 85 33.79 31.89 -10.14
CA LEU A 85 34.73 31.16 -9.27
C LEU A 85 34.19 29.79 -8.81
N ALA A 86 32.95 29.44 -9.19
CA ALA A 86 32.25 28.22 -8.77
C ALA A 86 32.04 28.08 -7.26
N VAL A 87 32.07 29.19 -6.51
CA VAL A 87 31.76 29.23 -5.07
C VAL A 87 30.33 29.72 -4.89
N TYR A 88 29.38 28.79 -5.03
CA TYR A 88 27.96 29.12 -5.14
C TYR A 88 27.29 29.57 -3.83
N GLU A 89 27.79 29.13 -2.67
CA GLU A 89 27.24 29.55 -1.37
C GLU A 89 27.47 31.04 -1.12
N ASP A 90 28.68 31.53 -1.40
CA ASP A 90 29.02 32.94 -1.27
C ASP A 90 28.33 33.76 -2.36
N ALA A 91 28.23 33.23 -3.59
CA ALA A 91 27.43 33.85 -4.64
C ALA A 91 25.98 34.07 -4.19
N LEU A 92 25.35 33.04 -3.61
CA LEU A 92 23.99 33.15 -3.07
C LEU A 92 23.90 34.20 -1.95
N HIS A 93 24.88 34.23 -1.03
CA HIS A 93 24.90 35.23 0.05
C HIS A 93 24.91 36.67 -0.49
N PHE A 94 25.76 36.96 -1.47
CA PHE A 94 25.83 38.29 -2.08
C PHE A 94 24.63 38.59 -2.99
N ALA A 95 24.05 37.59 -3.66
CA ALA A 95 22.81 37.74 -4.42
C ALA A 95 21.64 38.17 -3.49
N LEU A 96 21.49 37.52 -2.34
CA LEU A 96 20.52 37.91 -1.31
C LEU A 96 20.77 39.33 -0.77
N GLY A 97 22.03 39.76 -0.76
CA GLY A 97 22.45 41.11 -0.40
C GLY A 97 22.12 42.19 -1.43
N SER A 98 21.92 41.82 -2.69
CA SER A 98 21.61 42.75 -3.80
C SER A 98 20.14 43.15 -3.90
N GLY A 99 19.25 42.48 -3.16
CA GLY A 99 17.86 42.91 -2.97
C GLY A 99 17.11 43.14 -4.28
N SER A 100 16.79 44.41 -4.55
CA SER A 100 15.94 44.82 -5.69
C SER A 100 16.62 44.72 -7.06
N LEU A 101 17.96 44.70 -7.09
CA LEU A 101 18.74 44.67 -8.34
C LEU A 101 18.88 43.26 -8.93
N PHE A 102 18.53 42.22 -8.17
CA PHE A 102 18.50 40.85 -8.67
C PHE A 102 17.15 40.57 -9.32
N ASP A 103 17.12 40.57 -10.64
CA ASP A 103 15.92 40.24 -11.39
C ASP A 103 15.77 38.72 -11.50
N VAL A 104 14.71 38.19 -10.88
CA VAL A 104 14.37 36.77 -10.87
C VAL A 104 13.78 36.32 -12.21
N SER A 105 13.28 37.25 -13.02
CA SER A 105 12.67 36.95 -14.32
C SER A 105 13.70 36.79 -15.46
N GLU A 106 14.96 37.14 -15.20
CA GLU A 106 16.04 36.99 -16.17
C GLU A 106 16.39 35.51 -16.38
N THR A 107 16.41 35.07 -17.64
CA THR A 107 16.71 33.67 -18.03
C THR A 107 18.20 33.43 -18.30
N SER A 108 19.10 34.13 -17.61
CA SER A 108 20.53 33.90 -17.75
C SER A 108 21.00 32.70 -16.93
N ASP A 109 22.02 31.99 -17.43
CA ASP A 109 22.61 30.81 -16.76
C ASP A 109 23.04 31.11 -15.31
N TYR A 110 23.46 32.35 -15.06
CA TYR A 110 23.77 32.86 -13.72
C TYR A 110 22.52 32.88 -12.82
N VAL A 111 21.45 33.54 -13.24
CA VAL A 111 20.22 33.66 -12.43
C VAL A 111 19.59 32.28 -12.21
N CYS A 112 19.49 31.44 -13.24
CA CYS A 112 18.95 30.09 -13.09
C CYS A 112 19.77 29.25 -12.08
N CYS A 113 21.09 29.37 -12.07
CA CYS A 113 21.94 28.66 -11.13
C CYS A 113 21.76 29.15 -9.69
N ILE A 114 21.78 30.48 -9.47
CA ILE A 114 21.62 31.08 -8.14
C ILE A 114 20.21 30.83 -7.58
N VAL A 115 19.17 30.95 -8.41
CA VAL A 115 17.80 30.60 -8.04
C VAL A 115 17.71 29.12 -7.67
N GLY A 116 18.28 28.21 -8.47
CA GLY A 116 18.32 26.78 -8.15
C GLY A 116 18.98 26.50 -6.80
N LYS A 117 20.14 27.12 -6.52
CA LYS A 117 20.83 27.00 -5.23
C LYS A 117 20.03 27.57 -4.06
N CYS A 118 19.33 28.69 -4.27
CA CYS A 118 18.41 29.24 -3.28
C CYS A 118 17.28 28.28 -2.94
N LEU A 119 16.62 27.73 -3.96
CA LEU A 119 15.50 26.81 -3.80
C LEU A 119 15.94 25.54 -3.06
N ASP A 120 17.08 24.97 -3.42
CA ASP A 120 17.67 23.81 -2.73
C ASP A 120 17.96 24.09 -1.26
N LYS A 121 18.63 25.22 -0.97
CA LYS A 121 19.01 25.60 0.40
C LYS A 121 17.78 25.87 1.26
N TYR A 122 16.81 26.63 0.73
CA TYR A 122 15.55 26.91 1.42
C TYR A 122 14.77 25.64 1.73
N THR A 123 14.65 24.74 0.74
CA THR A 123 13.91 23.48 0.89
C THR A 123 14.54 22.58 1.94
N LYS A 124 15.87 22.45 1.95
CA LYS A 124 16.60 21.67 2.98
C LYS A 124 16.40 22.20 4.38
N LEU A 125 16.52 23.52 4.59
CA LEU A 125 16.33 24.15 5.90
C LEU A 125 14.90 23.91 6.42
N ARG A 126 13.89 24.07 5.55
CA ARG A 126 12.49 23.83 5.91
C ARG A 126 12.19 22.36 6.22
N GLN A 127 12.75 21.44 5.44
CA GLN A 127 12.60 20.00 5.70
C GLN A 127 13.27 19.56 7.00
N ALA A 128 14.34 20.23 7.42
CA ALA A 128 15.00 20.01 8.70
C ALA A 128 14.27 20.65 9.90
N GLY A 129 13.21 21.43 9.66
CA GLY A 129 12.48 22.16 10.71
C GLY A 129 13.18 23.45 11.18
N GLU A 130 14.21 23.90 10.48
CA GLU A 130 14.93 25.14 10.79
C GLU A 130 14.22 26.35 10.18
N THR A 131 14.25 27.49 10.88
CA THR A 131 13.70 28.75 10.38
C THR A 131 14.66 29.40 9.38
N PRO A 132 14.27 29.59 8.11
CA PRO A 132 15.13 30.22 7.12
C PRO A 132 15.37 31.71 7.43
N GLU A 133 16.46 32.26 6.91
CA GLU A 133 16.71 33.69 6.99
C GLU A 133 15.63 34.51 6.26
N PRO A 134 15.23 35.69 6.78
CA PRO A 134 14.17 36.51 6.16
C PRO A 134 14.49 36.95 4.73
N LYS A 135 15.77 37.14 4.39
CA LYS A 135 16.20 37.50 3.04
C LYS A 135 16.01 36.35 2.05
N LEU A 136 16.34 35.13 2.49
CA LEU A 136 16.14 33.91 1.70
C LEU A 136 14.65 33.64 1.46
N GLU A 137 13.81 33.87 2.49
CA GLU A 137 12.36 33.74 2.35
C GLU A 137 11.75 34.75 1.37
N LYS A 138 12.22 36.01 1.38
CA LYS A 138 11.77 37.01 0.41
C LYS A 138 12.10 36.61 -1.03
N MET A 139 13.32 36.12 -1.27
CA MET A 139 13.72 35.68 -2.61
C MET A 139 12.91 34.47 -3.06
N TYR A 140 12.70 33.49 -2.17
CA TYR A 140 11.86 32.33 -2.44
C TYR A 140 10.42 32.73 -2.82
N ASN A 141 9.80 33.62 -2.05
CA ASN A 141 8.44 34.11 -2.33
C ASN A 141 8.39 34.86 -3.68
N ALA A 142 9.39 35.68 -3.98
CA ALA A 142 9.47 36.40 -5.26
C ALA A 142 9.60 35.45 -6.46
N VAL A 143 10.37 34.36 -6.32
CA VAL A 143 10.47 33.31 -7.36
C VAL A 143 9.10 32.63 -7.56
N VAL A 144 8.45 32.21 -6.47
CA VAL A 144 7.16 31.54 -6.54
C VAL A 144 6.09 32.45 -7.15
N ASP A 145 5.98 33.70 -6.71
CA ASP A 145 5.01 34.67 -7.22
C ASP A 145 5.28 35.04 -8.69
N SER A 146 6.55 35.09 -9.11
CA SER A 146 6.91 35.33 -10.52
C SER A 146 6.54 34.14 -11.41
N TRP A 147 6.82 32.92 -10.96
CA TRP A 147 6.55 31.72 -11.75
C TRP A 147 5.06 31.35 -11.73
N SER A 148 4.31 31.68 -10.67
CA SER A 148 2.86 31.48 -10.62
C SER A 148 2.09 32.42 -11.54
N ALA A 149 2.65 33.60 -11.85
CA ALA A 149 2.11 34.53 -12.84
C ALA A 149 2.38 34.09 -14.29
N SER A 150 3.25 33.11 -14.51
CA SER A 150 3.54 32.58 -15.85
C SER A 150 2.37 31.74 -16.38
N LYS A 151 2.21 31.71 -17.72
CA LYS A 151 1.22 30.85 -18.40
C LYS A 151 1.78 29.48 -18.80
N ASP A 152 3.04 29.19 -18.47
CA ASP A 152 3.67 27.94 -18.86
C ASP A 152 3.32 26.82 -17.89
N VAL A 153 2.67 25.78 -18.40
CA VAL A 153 2.26 24.59 -17.64
C VAL A 153 3.45 23.89 -16.98
N GLY A 154 4.63 23.93 -17.61
CA GLY A 154 5.86 23.39 -17.03
C GLY A 154 6.22 24.11 -15.73
N GLN A 155 6.31 25.44 -15.79
CA GLN A 155 6.63 26.29 -14.64
C GLN A 155 5.58 26.19 -13.52
N LEU A 156 4.29 26.08 -13.86
CA LEU A 156 3.24 25.89 -12.84
C LEU A 156 3.38 24.54 -12.11
N LYS A 157 3.76 23.47 -12.81
CA LYS A 157 4.06 22.17 -12.17
C LYS A 157 5.28 22.24 -11.27
N GLU A 158 6.30 23.00 -11.66
CA GLU A 158 7.49 23.25 -10.83
C GLU A 158 7.12 24.04 -9.57
N VAL A 159 6.29 25.08 -9.68
CA VAL A 159 5.79 25.84 -8.52
C VAL A 159 5.04 24.94 -7.54
N ILE A 160 4.18 24.05 -8.02
CA ILE A 160 3.51 23.04 -7.19
C ILE A 160 4.55 22.14 -6.51
N GLY A 161 5.55 21.65 -7.26
CA GLY A 161 6.62 20.83 -6.71
C GLY A 161 7.45 21.54 -5.62
N LEU A 162 7.78 22.81 -5.82
CA LEU A 162 8.55 23.64 -4.88
C LEU A 162 7.76 23.94 -3.60
N THR A 163 6.51 24.35 -3.73
CA THR A 163 5.64 24.66 -2.57
C THR A 163 5.35 23.42 -1.73
N ILE A 164 5.16 22.26 -2.36
CA ILE A 164 5.07 20.96 -1.69
C ILE A 164 6.40 20.59 -1.02
N GLY A 165 7.52 20.70 -1.74
CA GLY A 165 8.86 20.34 -1.24
C GLY A 165 9.30 21.18 -0.03
N SER A 166 8.95 22.46 -0.02
CA SER A 166 9.24 23.43 1.06
C SER A 166 8.26 23.38 2.25
N ARG A 167 7.23 22.53 2.17
CA ARG A 167 6.17 22.39 3.19
C ARG A 167 5.46 23.71 3.52
N ARG A 168 5.08 24.50 2.50
CA ARG A 168 4.40 25.80 2.66
C ARG A 168 2.98 25.78 2.09
N LEU A 169 1.99 25.66 2.98
CA LEU A 169 0.56 25.66 2.61
C LEU A 169 0.10 27.02 2.09
N ASP A 170 0.50 28.13 2.71
CA ASP A 170 0.04 29.47 2.32
C ASP A 170 0.44 29.85 0.89
N LEU A 171 1.64 29.44 0.47
CA LEU A 171 2.13 29.67 -0.90
C LEU A 171 1.46 28.73 -1.89
N LEU A 172 1.24 27.47 -1.49
CA LEU A 172 0.51 26.51 -2.30
C LEU A 172 -0.92 27.00 -2.58
N GLU A 173 -1.64 27.46 -1.56
CA GLU A 173 -3.00 27.99 -1.72
C GLU A 173 -3.04 29.20 -2.66
N ARG A 174 -2.11 30.15 -2.48
CA ARG A 174 -2.01 31.32 -3.37
C ARG A 174 -1.71 30.93 -4.81
N ALA A 175 -0.73 30.04 -5.02
CA ALA A 175 -0.37 29.55 -6.33
C ALA A 175 -1.54 28.81 -6.99
N LEU A 176 -2.22 27.92 -6.27
CA LEU A 176 -3.35 27.16 -6.81
C LEU A 176 -4.52 28.07 -7.17
N LYS A 177 -4.86 29.08 -6.37
CA LYS A 177 -5.91 30.06 -6.69
C LYS A 177 -5.61 30.83 -7.97
N GLN A 178 -4.35 31.22 -8.22
CA GLN A 178 -3.95 31.86 -9.47
C GLN A 178 -3.97 30.90 -10.67
N ILE A 179 -3.59 29.64 -10.45
CA ILE A 179 -3.61 28.59 -11.49
C ILE A 179 -5.04 28.25 -11.92
N LEU A 180 -5.99 28.31 -10.98
CA LEU A 180 -7.41 28.03 -11.20
C LEU A 180 -8.10 29.01 -12.17
N ASP A 181 -7.58 30.22 -12.31
CA ASP A 181 -8.07 31.21 -13.30
C ASP A 181 -7.72 30.80 -14.75
N THR A 182 -6.86 29.80 -14.95
CA THR A 182 -6.43 29.31 -16.27
C THR A 182 -7.29 28.12 -16.72
N GLU A 183 -7.56 28.00 -18.03
CA GLU A 183 -8.36 26.90 -18.62
C GLU A 183 -7.88 25.47 -18.25
N GLN A 184 -6.61 25.31 -17.83
CA GLN A 184 -6.02 24.04 -17.45
C GLN A 184 -5.99 23.76 -15.93
N GLY A 185 -6.60 24.62 -15.11
CA GLY A 185 -6.54 24.54 -13.65
C GLY A 185 -6.95 23.19 -13.06
N LYS A 186 -8.01 22.56 -13.61
CA LYS A 186 -8.49 21.23 -13.14
C LYS A 186 -7.46 20.11 -13.34
N GLY A 187 -6.71 20.14 -14.44
CA GLY A 187 -5.65 19.16 -14.71
C GLY A 187 -4.46 19.32 -13.76
N LEU A 188 -4.15 20.57 -13.39
CA LEU A 188 -3.08 20.89 -12.45
C LEU A 188 -3.46 20.58 -11.00
N LEU A 189 -4.74 20.72 -10.62
CA LEU A 189 -5.23 20.25 -9.32
C LEU A 189 -5.08 18.74 -9.16
N LYS A 190 -5.43 17.97 -10.19
CA LYS A 190 -5.19 16.53 -10.20
C LYS A 190 -3.70 16.21 -10.09
N TYR A 191 -2.84 16.94 -10.80
CA TYR A 191 -1.39 16.78 -10.67
C TYR A 191 -0.90 17.08 -9.25
N CYS A 192 -1.42 18.13 -8.61
CA CYS A 192 -1.12 18.45 -7.21
C CYS A 192 -1.54 17.31 -6.26
N LEU A 193 -2.73 16.73 -6.47
CA LEU A 193 -3.19 15.55 -5.74
C LEU A 193 -2.25 14.35 -5.94
N ASP A 194 -1.88 14.03 -7.18
CA ASP A 194 -0.94 12.94 -7.49
C ASP A 194 0.43 13.17 -6.84
N MET A 195 0.92 14.42 -6.84
CA MET A 195 2.16 14.81 -6.16
C MET A 195 2.07 14.69 -4.63
N ALA A 196 0.96 15.13 -4.05
CA ALA A 196 0.70 15.00 -2.62
C ALA A 196 0.69 13.52 -2.18
N ILE A 197 0.12 12.63 -3.00
CA ILE A 197 0.06 11.20 -2.71
C ILE A 197 1.42 10.50 -2.91
N GLN A 198 2.17 10.85 -3.96
CA GLN A 198 3.38 10.11 -4.35
C GLN A 198 4.67 10.62 -3.71
N HIS A 199 4.73 11.90 -3.33
CA HIS A 199 5.99 12.56 -2.95
C HIS A 199 5.97 13.19 -1.55
N VAL A 200 4.81 13.31 -0.91
CA VAL A 200 4.73 13.84 0.47
C VAL A 200 4.73 12.69 1.47
N TYR A 201 5.88 12.50 2.12
CA TYR A 201 6.06 11.49 3.16
C TYR A 201 5.58 11.96 4.55
N ASP A 202 5.45 13.27 4.76
CA ASP A 202 4.95 13.83 6.01
C ASP A 202 3.42 13.80 6.03
N ARG A 203 2.86 12.96 6.89
CA ARG A 203 1.41 12.70 6.94
C ARG A 203 0.61 13.92 7.36
N GLU A 204 1.07 14.69 8.34
CA GLU A 204 0.36 15.89 8.82
C GLU A 204 0.29 16.94 7.71
N PHE A 205 1.43 17.20 7.06
CA PHE A 205 1.47 18.12 5.92
C PHE A 205 0.60 17.60 4.75
N ARG A 206 0.65 16.30 4.44
CA ARG A 206 -0.18 15.69 3.39
C ARG A 206 -1.67 15.87 3.68
N GLN A 207 -2.10 15.63 4.92
CA GLN A 207 -3.50 15.84 5.33
C GLN A 207 -3.94 17.29 5.16
N ASN A 208 -3.09 18.25 5.51
CA ASN A 208 -3.40 19.67 5.34
C ASN A 208 -3.49 20.08 3.85
N VAL A 209 -2.61 19.55 2.99
CA VAL A 209 -2.68 19.73 1.54
C VAL A 209 -3.97 19.14 0.98
N LEU A 210 -4.36 17.93 1.40
CA LEU A 210 -5.60 17.29 0.95
C LEU A 210 -6.84 18.07 1.37
N LYS A 211 -6.89 18.57 2.61
CA LYS A 211 -7.97 19.44 3.10
C LYS A 211 -8.09 20.72 2.29
N LEU A 212 -6.96 21.34 1.93
CA LEU A 212 -6.94 22.50 1.05
C LEU A 212 -7.48 22.15 -0.36
N LEU A 213 -7.05 21.02 -0.93
CA LEU A 213 -7.51 20.57 -2.24
C LEU A 213 -9.02 20.31 -2.27
N VAL A 214 -9.61 19.73 -1.22
CA VAL A 214 -11.06 19.56 -1.10
C VAL A 214 -11.79 20.89 -1.25
N VAL A 215 -11.36 21.91 -0.50
CA VAL A 215 -11.99 23.25 -0.55
C VAL A 215 -11.94 23.82 -1.97
N LEU A 216 -10.81 23.62 -2.67
CA LEU A 216 -10.65 24.06 -4.05
C LEU A 216 -11.53 23.26 -5.02
N PHE A 217 -11.64 21.94 -4.86
CA PHE A 217 -12.48 21.09 -5.72
C PHE A 217 -13.98 21.36 -5.55
N GLN A 218 -14.41 21.81 -4.37
CA GLN A 218 -15.80 22.16 -4.08
C GLN A 218 -16.18 23.59 -4.47
N SER A 219 -15.19 24.47 -4.69
CA SER A 219 -15.46 25.88 -4.94
C SER A 219 -16.15 26.11 -6.30
N GLU A 220 -17.40 26.57 -6.25
CA GLU A 220 -18.22 26.84 -7.45
C GLU A 220 -17.70 28.01 -8.29
N GLN A 221 -16.79 28.81 -7.75
CA GLN A 221 -16.20 29.98 -8.42
C GLN A 221 -15.43 29.61 -9.70
N TYR A 222 -14.93 28.38 -9.82
CA TYR A 222 -14.02 27.95 -10.88
C TYR A 222 -14.58 26.82 -11.76
N GLY A 223 -15.91 26.64 -11.74
CA GLY A 223 -16.64 25.67 -12.56
C GLY A 223 -17.41 24.63 -11.74
N PRO A 224 -17.97 23.58 -12.38
CA PRO A 224 -18.72 22.56 -11.66
C PRO A 224 -17.78 21.78 -10.71
N PRO A 225 -18.24 21.48 -9.49
CA PRO A 225 -17.44 20.82 -8.46
C PRO A 225 -17.00 19.41 -8.91
N ASP A 226 -15.77 19.06 -8.60
CA ASP A 226 -15.21 17.74 -8.91
C ASP A 226 -15.40 16.80 -7.71
N TYR A 227 -16.56 16.15 -7.67
CA TYR A 227 -16.93 15.30 -6.56
C TYR A 227 -16.02 14.06 -6.41
N ILE A 228 -15.46 13.54 -7.52
CA ILE A 228 -14.65 12.32 -7.50
C ILE A 228 -13.29 12.60 -6.84
N ASN A 229 -12.60 13.65 -7.27
CA ASN A 229 -11.29 13.98 -6.69
C ASN A 229 -11.43 14.49 -5.24
N ALA A 230 -12.52 15.20 -4.91
CA ALA A 230 -12.83 15.57 -3.53
C ALA A 230 -13.06 14.34 -2.64
N MET A 231 -13.81 13.36 -3.14
CA MET A 231 -14.01 12.08 -2.46
C MET A 231 -12.69 11.34 -2.25
N HIS A 232 -11.83 11.24 -3.26
CA HIS A 232 -10.50 10.62 -3.08
C HIS A 232 -9.68 11.32 -1.98
N CYS A 233 -9.77 12.64 -1.87
CA CYS A 233 -9.11 13.37 -0.78
C CYS A 233 -9.71 13.00 0.59
N TRP A 234 -11.04 12.91 0.71
CA TRP A 234 -11.68 12.52 1.98
C TRP A 234 -11.43 11.09 2.41
N ILE A 235 -11.31 10.17 1.45
CA ILE A 235 -10.90 8.78 1.71
C ILE A 235 -9.49 8.79 2.32
N LEU A 236 -8.58 9.58 1.77
CA LEU A 236 -7.21 9.69 2.27
C LEU A 236 -7.11 10.43 3.62
N THR A 237 -8.02 11.36 3.92
CA THR A 237 -8.10 12.01 5.23
C THR A 237 -8.91 11.22 6.26
N ASN A 238 -9.56 10.12 5.87
CA ASN A 238 -10.42 9.28 6.70
C ASN A 238 -11.61 10.04 7.34
N GLU A 239 -12.32 10.87 6.55
CA GLU A 239 -13.47 11.68 7.00
C GLU A 239 -14.80 11.18 6.39
N PRO A 240 -15.46 10.16 6.97
CA PRO A 240 -16.69 9.59 6.40
C PRO A 240 -17.87 10.56 6.45
N SER A 241 -17.92 11.43 7.47
CA SER A 241 -19.01 12.39 7.67
C SER A 241 -19.17 13.38 6.51
N GLU A 242 -18.06 13.83 5.92
CA GLU A 242 -18.10 14.78 4.80
C GLU A 242 -18.52 14.11 3.49
N VAL A 243 -18.11 12.84 3.28
CA VAL A 243 -18.60 12.02 2.16
C VAL A 243 -20.11 11.81 2.29
N SER A 244 -20.60 11.47 3.48
CA SER A 244 -22.04 11.33 3.73
C SER A 244 -22.80 12.61 3.38
N LYS A 245 -22.33 13.78 3.84
CA LYS A 245 -22.94 15.07 3.51
C LYS A 245 -22.95 15.34 2.00
N MET A 246 -21.87 15.05 1.30
CA MET A 246 -21.80 15.18 -0.16
C MET A 246 -22.80 14.26 -0.86
N THR A 247 -22.86 12.98 -0.46
CA THR A 247 -23.82 12.04 -1.06
C THR A 247 -25.27 12.46 -0.79
N LEU A 248 -25.56 13.00 0.40
CA LEU A 248 -26.87 13.56 0.72
C LEU A 248 -27.19 14.82 -0.11
N ASP A 249 -26.22 15.73 -0.31
CA ASP A 249 -26.40 16.90 -1.19
C ASP A 249 -26.73 16.47 -2.62
N LEU A 250 -26.02 15.48 -3.17
CA LEU A 250 -26.28 14.94 -4.51
C LEU A 250 -27.68 14.33 -4.62
N LEU A 251 -28.06 13.48 -3.66
CA LEU A 251 -29.38 12.82 -3.64
C LEU A 251 -30.53 13.81 -3.39
N SER A 252 -30.28 14.92 -2.70
CA SER A 252 -31.29 15.95 -2.42
C SER A 252 -31.71 16.74 -3.66
N LYS A 253 -30.84 16.81 -4.69
CA LYS A 253 -31.08 17.57 -5.93
C LYS A 253 -32.11 16.91 -6.86
N LYS A 254 -32.44 15.62 -6.64
CA LYS A 254 -33.45 14.85 -7.41
C LYS A 254 -33.27 14.93 -8.94
N ASP A 255 -32.02 14.94 -9.38
CA ASP A 255 -31.64 14.92 -10.80
C ASP A 255 -31.07 13.53 -11.13
N GLU A 256 -31.54 12.91 -12.21
CA GLU A 256 -31.09 11.58 -12.64
C GLU A 256 -29.57 11.54 -12.88
N ALA A 257 -29.00 12.63 -13.42
CA ALA A 257 -27.56 12.71 -13.65
C ALA A 257 -26.74 12.75 -12.34
N MET A 258 -27.31 13.35 -11.28
CA MET A 258 -26.67 13.40 -9.95
C MET A 258 -26.84 12.08 -9.20
N ASP A 259 -27.95 11.37 -9.41
CA ASP A 259 -28.18 10.02 -8.89
C ASP A 259 -27.19 9.01 -9.50
N ASP A 260 -26.94 9.07 -10.82
CA ASP A 260 -25.92 8.24 -11.48
C ASP A 260 -24.51 8.53 -10.96
N LEU A 261 -24.21 9.81 -10.70
CA LEU A 261 -22.95 10.20 -10.06
C LEU A 261 -22.85 9.63 -8.64
N ALA A 262 -23.95 9.65 -7.87
CA ALA A 262 -24.01 9.06 -6.54
C ALA A 262 -23.81 7.54 -6.57
N TYR A 263 -24.34 6.84 -7.58
CA TYR A 263 -24.08 5.40 -7.77
C TYR A 263 -22.61 5.12 -8.09
N ASN A 264 -22.00 5.91 -8.98
CA ASN A 264 -20.57 5.81 -9.30
C ASN A 264 -19.69 6.06 -8.07
N ILE A 265 -20.03 7.06 -7.26
CA ILE A 265 -19.40 7.32 -5.97
C ILE A 265 -19.57 6.11 -5.04
N GLY A 266 -20.77 5.53 -4.96
CA GLY A 266 -21.02 4.32 -4.17
C GLY A 266 -20.11 3.14 -4.56
N PHE A 267 -19.93 2.88 -5.86
CA PHE A 267 -19.03 1.83 -6.34
C PHE A 267 -17.55 2.13 -6.05
N GLU A 268 -17.11 3.37 -6.26
CA GLU A 268 -15.72 3.78 -5.98
C GLU A 268 -15.42 3.75 -4.47
N LEU A 269 -16.39 4.11 -3.63
CA LEU A 269 -16.29 3.99 -2.16
C LEU A 269 -16.17 2.53 -1.74
N TYR A 270 -17.05 1.64 -2.22
CA TYR A 270 -16.97 0.22 -1.87
C TYR A 270 -15.65 -0.42 -2.33
N ALA A 271 -15.11 -0.01 -3.48
CA ALA A 271 -13.88 -0.58 -4.01
C ALA A 271 -12.60 -0.13 -3.27
N ASN A 272 -12.57 1.09 -2.74
CA ASN A 272 -11.34 1.70 -2.20
C ASN A 272 -11.36 1.95 -0.69
N CYS A 273 -12.53 1.90 -0.03
CA CYS A 273 -12.65 2.19 1.39
C CYS A 273 -12.72 0.90 2.24
N PRO A 274 -12.22 0.96 3.49
CA PRO A 274 -12.46 -0.12 4.45
C PRO A 274 -13.96 -0.29 4.76
N PRO A 275 -14.43 -1.51 5.04
CA PRO A 275 -15.82 -1.79 5.43
C PRO A 275 -16.36 -0.90 6.57
N ALA A 276 -15.54 -0.56 7.57
CA ALA A 276 -15.94 0.35 8.65
C ALA A 276 -16.29 1.77 8.16
N PHE A 277 -15.57 2.27 7.16
CA PHE A 277 -15.84 3.57 6.54
C PHE A 277 -17.16 3.55 5.76
N CYS A 278 -17.40 2.49 4.99
CA CYS A 278 -18.67 2.30 4.28
C CYS A 278 -19.85 2.18 5.26
N LYS A 279 -19.68 1.45 6.37
CA LYS A 279 -20.70 1.31 7.42
C LYS A 279 -21.08 2.66 8.03
N ALA A 280 -20.12 3.50 8.37
CA ALA A 280 -20.39 4.84 8.92
C ALA A 280 -21.24 5.70 7.96
N ILE A 281 -21.01 5.58 6.64
CA ILE A 281 -21.81 6.25 5.62
C ILE A 281 -23.21 5.66 5.57
N ILE A 282 -23.35 4.33 5.57
CA ILE A 282 -24.65 3.64 5.58
C ILE A 282 -25.48 4.06 6.79
N ASP A 283 -24.90 4.09 7.99
CA ASP A 283 -25.57 4.48 9.22
C ASP A 283 -26.06 5.95 9.13
N THR A 284 -25.22 6.85 8.60
CA THR A 284 -25.60 8.26 8.39
C THR A 284 -26.74 8.40 7.38
N LEU A 285 -26.69 7.66 6.27
CA LEU A 285 -27.75 7.64 5.25
C LEU A 285 -29.06 7.08 5.84
N ALA A 286 -28.96 6.05 6.68
CA ALA A 286 -30.07 5.44 7.39
C ALA A 286 -30.64 6.32 8.51
N GLU A 287 -29.97 7.39 8.92
CA GLU A 287 -30.45 8.38 9.90
C GLU A 287 -31.11 9.61 9.25
N SER A 288 -30.80 9.90 7.98
CA SER A 288 -31.24 11.09 7.24
C SER A 288 -32.70 11.12 6.77
N ASP A 289 -33.23 12.32 6.45
CA ASP A 289 -34.57 12.50 5.87
C ASP A 289 -34.73 11.88 4.45
N VAL A 290 -33.63 11.45 3.83
CA VAL A 290 -33.59 10.89 2.46
C VAL A 290 -33.76 9.37 2.46
N LYS A 291 -33.94 8.74 3.63
CA LYS A 291 -34.15 7.28 3.83
C LYS A 291 -35.15 6.63 2.87
N ASP A 292 -36.23 7.33 2.56
CA ASP A 292 -37.32 6.78 1.75
C ASP A 292 -37.07 6.87 0.24
N LEU A 293 -36.05 7.63 -0.19
CA LEU A 293 -35.71 7.77 -1.60
C LEU A 293 -35.16 6.43 -2.14
N ASP A 294 -35.71 5.97 -3.27
CA ASP A 294 -35.24 4.75 -3.93
C ASP A 294 -33.75 4.84 -4.31
N SER A 295 -33.27 6.03 -4.69
CA SER A 295 -31.86 6.30 -4.97
C SER A 295 -30.97 6.11 -3.74
N ALA A 296 -31.42 6.53 -2.55
CA ALA A 296 -30.67 6.31 -1.30
C ALA A 296 -30.60 4.82 -0.95
N LYS A 297 -31.71 4.08 -1.08
CA LYS A 297 -31.74 2.62 -0.86
C LYS A 297 -30.80 1.88 -1.80
N LYS A 298 -30.73 2.30 -3.07
CA LYS A 298 -29.78 1.73 -4.05
C LYS A 298 -28.34 2.02 -3.68
N VAL A 299 -28.00 3.24 -3.28
CA VAL A 299 -26.65 3.60 -2.81
C VAL A 299 -26.26 2.77 -1.59
N THR A 300 -27.14 2.65 -0.59
CA THR A 300 -26.91 1.77 0.58
C THR A 300 -26.70 0.33 0.16
N HIS A 301 -27.48 -0.17 -0.81
CA HIS A 301 -27.31 -1.53 -1.32
C HIS A 301 -25.97 -1.74 -2.06
N ILE A 302 -25.49 -0.74 -2.79
CA ILE A 302 -24.15 -0.76 -3.42
C ILE A 302 -23.06 -0.74 -2.35
N LEU A 303 -23.17 0.17 -1.36
CA LEU A 303 -22.20 0.30 -0.27
C LEU A 303 -22.14 -0.94 0.63
N SER A 304 -23.25 -1.69 0.76
CA SER A 304 -23.27 -2.99 1.44
C SER A 304 -22.41 -4.05 0.73
N GLY A 305 -22.04 -3.83 -0.54
CA GLY A 305 -21.22 -4.76 -1.32
C GLY A 305 -21.96 -5.98 -1.86
N LYS A 306 -23.24 -6.15 -1.52
CA LYS A 306 -24.08 -7.26 -2.00
C LYS A 306 -24.20 -7.25 -3.52
N VAL A 307 -24.47 -6.08 -4.12
CA VAL A 307 -24.58 -5.92 -5.58
C VAL A 307 -23.27 -6.32 -6.27
N THR A 308 -22.14 -5.76 -5.83
CA THR A 308 -20.83 -6.02 -6.42
C THR A 308 -20.45 -7.49 -6.29
N SER A 309 -20.72 -8.11 -5.14
CA SER A 309 -20.43 -9.53 -4.90
C SER A 309 -21.28 -10.44 -5.77
N GLU A 310 -22.59 -10.16 -5.91
CA GLU A 310 -23.49 -10.94 -6.76
C GLU A 310 -23.13 -10.83 -8.24
N LEU A 311 -22.82 -9.63 -8.72
CA LEU A 311 -22.36 -9.41 -10.09
C LEU A 311 -21.04 -10.12 -10.37
N HIS A 312 -20.10 -10.08 -9.43
CA HIS A 312 -18.82 -10.77 -9.56
C HIS A 312 -18.99 -12.29 -9.60
N LEU A 313 -19.84 -12.84 -8.72
CA LEU A 313 -20.17 -14.26 -8.70
C LEU A 313 -20.81 -14.72 -10.01
N HIS A 314 -21.79 -13.96 -10.53
CA HIS A 314 -22.44 -14.26 -11.81
C HIS A 314 -21.45 -14.21 -12.98
N PHE A 315 -20.57 -13.21 -13.00
CA PHE A 315 -19.52 -13.09 -14.01
C PHE A 315 -18.56 -14.29 -13.97
N LEU A 316 -18.06 -14.65 -12.79
CA LEU A 316 -17.12 -15.77 -12.62
C LEU A 316 -17.75 -17.13 -12.94
N TYR A 317 -19.04 -17.31 -12.64
CA TYR A 317 -19.78 -18.52 -12.99
C TYR A 317 -19.97 -18.65 -14.51
N ASP A 318 -20.48 -17.60 -15.17
CA ASP A 318 -20.79 -17.64 -16.59
C ASP A 318 -19.55 -17.66 -17.49
N GLN A 319 -18.51 -16.90 -17.12
CA GLN A 319 -17.28 -16.78 -17.90
C GLN A 319 -16.19 -17.75 -17.43
N ASN A 320 -16.57 -18.86 -16.76
CA ASN A 320 -15.61 -19.86 -16.32
C ASN A 320 -14.98 -20.60 -17.52
N GLN A 321 -13.68 -20.36 -17.75
CA GLN A 321 -12.87 -21.02 -18.78
C GLN A 321 -11.80 -21.94 -18.18
N ALA A 322 -11.96 -22.37 -16.93
CA ALA A 322 -10.99 -23.24 -16.26
C ALA A 322 -11.02 -24.67 -16.80
N ASP A 323 -9.86 -25.18 -17.19
CA ASP A 323 -9.71 -26.54 -17.74
C ASP A 323 -9.49 -27.58 -16.62
N VAL A 324 -10.53 -28.36 -16.34
CA VAL A 324 -10.52 -29.45 -15.34
C VAL A 324 -9.52 -30.56 -15.74
N SER A 325 -9.23 -30.74 -17.03
CA SER A 325 -8.36 -31.84 -17.49
C SER A 325 -6.94 -31.73 -16.94
N ILE A 326 -6.47 -30.50 -16.69
CA ILE A 326 -5.19 -30.23 -16.03
C ILE A 326 -5.16 -30.86 -14.64
N LEU A 327 -6.20 -30.65 -13.83
CA LEU A 327 -6.31 -31.20 -12.49
C LEU A 327 -6.42 -32.72 -12.49
N ILE A 328 -7.18 -33.29 -13.44
CA ILE A 328 -7.32 -34.75 -13.59
C ILE A 328 -5.96 -35.39 -13.94
N ASN A 329 -5.20 -34.77 -14.85
CA ASN A 329 -3.87 -35.27 -15.25
C ASN A 329 -2.86 -35.15 -14.11
N MET A 330 -2.89 -34.05 -13.35
CA MET A 330 -2.09 -33.88 -12.14
C MET A 330 -2.46 -34.91 -11.08
N LYS A 331 -3.76 -35.15 -10.82
CA LYS A 331 -4.24 -36.16 -9.87
C LYS A 331 -3.69 -37.55 -10.20
N LYS A 332 -3.83 -37.99 -11.45
CA LYS A 332 -3.32 -39.31 -11.92
C LYS A 332 -1.82 -39.49 -11.65
N THR A 333 -1.05 -38.40 -11.73
CA THR A 333 0.39 -38.40 -11.48
C THR A 333 0.72 -38.43 -9.98
N ILE A 334 -0.15 -37.85 -9.15
CA ILE A 334 0.09 -37.58 -7.72
C ILE A 334 -0.51 -38.64 -6.78
N GLU A 335 -1.60 -39.31 -7.19
CA GLU A 335 -2.50 -40.11 -6.34
C GLU A 335 -1.83 -41.19 -5.45
N SER A 336 -0.61 -41.64 -5.79
CA SER A 336 0.15 -42.65 -5.05
C SER A 336 1.40 -42.13 -4.31
N ARG A 337 1.70 -40.83 -4.38
CA ARG A 337 3.04 -40.29 -4.04
C ARG A 337 3.15 -39.68 -2.65
N SER A 338 2.21 -38.82 -2.24
CA SER A 338 2.27 -38.11 -0.95
C SER A 338 0.97 -37.36 -0.62
N THR A 339 0.62 -37.28 0.66
CA THR A 339 -0.46 -36.41 1.19
C THR A 339 -0.19 -34.91 0.96
N VAL A 340 1.08 -34.48 0.94
CA VAL A 340 1.48 -33.08 0.72
C VAL A 340 1.13 -32.59 -0.69
N LEU A 341 1.39 -33.43 -1.70
CA LEU A 341 1.02 -33.13 -3.08
C LEU A 341 -0.50 -33.18 -3.28
N SER A 342 -1.16 -34.11 -2.58
CA SER A 342 -2.61 -34.21 -2.60
C SER A 342 -3.27 -32.94 -2.06
N ASN A 343 -2.77 -32.40 -0.94
CA ASN A 343 -3.20 -31.11 -0.42
C ASN A 343 -2.93 -29.98 -1.43
N SER A 344 -1.71 -29.91 -1.99
CA SER A 344 -1.33 -28.87 -2.95
C SER A 344 -2.25 -28.85 -4.17
N LEU A 345 -2.70 -30.01 -4.64
CA LEU A 345 -3.67 -30.13 -5.73
C LEU A 345 -5.06 -29.59 -5.35
N VAL A 346 -5.51 -29.81 -4.11
CA VAL A 346 -6.78 -29.22 -3.63
C VAL A 346 -6.68 -27.70 -3.53
N ILE A 347 -5.55 -27.16 -3.06
CA ILE A 347 -5.31 -25.71 -3.06
C ILE A 347 -5.31 -25.17 -4.49
N ALA A 348 -4.60 -25.82 -5.41
CA ALA A 348 -4.58 -25.42 -6.82
C ALA A 348 -5.99 -25.41 -7.44
N ASN A 349 -6.81 -26.43 -7.15
CA ASN A 349 -8.22 -26.46 -7.55
C ASN A 349 -9.00 -25.27 -6.98
N SER A 350 -8.87 -24.99 -5.69
CA SER A 350 -9.57 -23.85 -5.07
C SER A 350 -9.15 -22.49 -5.63
N LEU A 351 -7.89 -22.31 -6.02
CA LEU A 351 -7.40 -21.09 -6.65
C LEU A 351 -7.91 -20.96 -8.09
N MET A 352 -7.95 -22.06 -8.85
CA MET A 352 -8.48 -22.06 -10.23
C MET A 352 -9.98 -21.77 -10.27
N TYR A 353 -10.75 -22.25 -9.30
CA TYR A 353 -12.21 -22.12 -9.24
C TYR A 353 -12.69 -21.09 -8.20
N CYS A 354 -11.81 -20.21 -7.73
CA CYS A 354 -12.13 -19.21 -6.70
C CYS A 354 -13.34 -18.36 -7.12
N GLY A 355 -14.39 -18.34 -6.31
CA GLY A 355 -15.62 -17.57 -6.55
C GLY A 355 -16.46 -18.04 -7.74
N THR A 356 -16.17 -19.20 -8.35
CA THR A 356 -16.95 -19.72 -9.48
C THR A 356 -18.13 -20.58 -9.04
N SER A 357 -18.19 -21.00 -7.77
CA SER A 357 -19.17 -21.96 -7.22
C SER A 357 -19.19 -23.37 -7.87
N VAL A 358 -18.27 -23.66 -8.79
CA VAL A 358 -18.15 -24.98 -9.44
C VAL A 358 -17.21 -25.86 -8.64
N ASP A 359 -17.76 -26.84 -7.92
CA ASP A 359 -17.02 -27.77 -7.05
C ASP A 359 -17.00 -29.22 -7.60
N ALA A 360 -17.31 -29.40 -8.90
CA ALA A 360 -17.42 -30.70 -9.56
C ALA A 360 -16.19 -31.60 -9.34
N PHE A 361 -14.98 -31.04 -9.44
CA PHE A 361 -13.74 -31.79 -9.22
C PHE A 361 -13.67 -32.43 -7.81
N LEU A 362 -14.16 -31.75 -6.76
CA LEU A 362 -14.15 -32.31 -5.40
C LEU A 362 -15.22 -33.39 -5.25
N ARG A 363 -16.42 -33.17 -5.81
CA ARG A 363 -17.54 -34.12 -5.76
C ARG A 363 -17.23 -35.43 -6.50
N ASP A 364 -16.55 -35.35 -7.64
CA ASP A 364 -16.18 -36.53 -8.43
C ASP A 364 -15.08 -37.36 -7.75
N ASN A 365 -14.40 -36.80 -6.74
CA ASN A 365 -13.22 -37.40 -6.10
C ASN A 365 -13.37 -37.57 -4.58
N LEU A 366 -14.60 -37.76 -4.09
CA LEU A 366 -14.89 -37.95 -2.65
C LEU A 366 -14.11 -39.12 -2.02
N ASP A 367 -13.98 -40.25 -2.70
CA ASP A 367 -13.20 -41.40 -2.21
C ASP A 367 -11.72 -41.08 -2.03
N TRP A 368 -11.19 -40.18 -2.87
CA TRP A 368 -9.80 -39.73 -2.76
C TRP A 368 -9.63 -38.75 -1.61
N LEU A 369 -10.57 -37.81 -1.43
CA LEU A 369 -10.59 -36.87 -0.30
C LEU A 369 -10.81 -37.59 1.04
N GLY A 370 -11.59 -38.67 1.06
CA GLY A 370 -11.82 -39.49 2.26
C GLY A 370 -10.55 -40.13 2.84
N ARG A 371 -9.48 -40.23 2.06
CA ARG A 371 -8.16 -40.73 2.51
C ARG A 371 -7.35 -39.68 3.27
N PHE A 372 -7.74 -38.42 3.24
CA PHE A 372 -7.00 -37.35 3.90
C PHE A 372 -7.10 -37.50 5.42
N THR A 373 -6.07 -37.08 6.15
CA THR A 373 -6.04 -37.15 7.62
C THR A 373 -5.57 -35.83 8.23
N ASN A 374 -6.03 -35.52 9.45
CA ASN A 374 -5.65 -34.32 10.21
C ASN A 374 -5.86 -33.00 9.42
N TRP A 375 -4.85 -32.13 9.37
CA TRP A 375 -4.88 -30.83 8.68
C TRP A 375 -5.09 -30.90 7.16
N ALA A 376 -4.85 -32.07 6.53
CA ALA A 376 -5.23 -32.29 5.14
C ALA A 376 -6.75 -32.25 4.96
N LYS A 377 -7.51 -32.84 5.90
CA LYS A 377 -8.97 -32.75 5.92
C LYS A 377 -9.44 -31.32 6.18
N PHE A 378 -8.83 -30.64 7.15
CA PHE A 378 -9.11 -29.23 7.42
C PHE A 378 -8.94 -28.37 6.16
N THR A 379 -7.82 -28.53 5.45
CA THR A 379 -7.52 -27.75 4.24
C THR A 379 -8.50 -28.09 3.11
N ALA A 380 -8.89 -29.37 2.96
CA ALA A 380 -9.85 -29.78 1.95
C ALA A 380 -11.23 -29.16 2.19
N THR A 381 -11.72 -29.16 3.43
CA THR A 381 -12.99 -28.51 3.77
C THR A 381 -12.89 -26.99 3.66
N ALA A 382 -11.80 -26.38 4.12
CA ALA A 382 -11.54 -24.94 3.97
C ALA A 382 -11.54 -24.47 2.51
N SER A 383 -11.03 -25.31 1.60
CA SER A 383 -10.94 -25.02 0.16
C SER A 383 -12.30 -24.83 -0.51
N LEU A 384 -13.37 -25.41 0.03
CA LEU A 384 -14.74 -25.14 -0.41
C LEU A 384 -15.11 -23.66 -0.23
N GLY A 385 -14.60 -23.03 0.83
CA GLY A 385 -14.84 -21.62 1.12
C GLY A 385 -14.32 -20.68 0.03
N LEU A 386 -13.17 -20.98 -0.58
CA LEU A 386 -12.64 -20.22 -1.72
C LEU A 386 -13.46 -20.42 -2.99
N ILE A 387 -13.85 -21.66 -3.30
CA ILE A 387 -14.66 -21.96 -4.50
C ILE A 387 -16.00 -21.23 -4.43
N HIS A 388 -16.60 -21.18 -3.23
CA HIS A 388 -17.87 -20.52 -2.96
C HIS A 388 -17.73 -19.08 -2.44
N ARG A 389 -16.57 -18.44 -2.62
CA ARG A 389 -16.34 -17.04 -2.19
C ARG A 389 -17.42 -16.11 -2.76
N GLY A 390 -18.04 -15.30 -1.90
CA GLY A 390 -19.11 -14.37 -2.29
C GLY A 390 -20.51 -14.99 -2.39
N HIS A 391 -20.67 -16.31 -2.25
CA HIS A 391 -21.98 -16.97 -2.26
C HIS A 391 -22.68 -16.91 -0.90
N VAL A 392 -23.02 -15.70 -0.46
CA VAL A 392 -23.52 -15.40 0.90
C VAL A 392 -24.84 -16.12 1.21
N LYS A 393 -25.80 -16.13 0.27
CA LYS A 393 -27.20 -16.57 0.49
C LYS A 393 -27.37 -18.03 0.90
N LYS A 394 -26.56 -18.95 0.35
CA LYS A 394 -26.68 -20.41 0.58
C LYS A 394 -25.45 -21.02 1.27
N SER A 395 -24.62 -20.17 1.86
CA SER A 395 -23.35 -20.55 2.47
C SER A 395 -23.50 -21.58 3.60
N LEU A 396 -24.47 -21.36 4.50
CA LEU A 396 -24.76 -22.29 5.60
C LEU A 396 -25.33 -23.62 5.11
N ASP A 397 -26.26 -23.61 4.15
CA ASP A 397 -26.83 -24.84 3.59
C ASP A 397 -25.77 -25.72 2.92
N LEU A 398 -24.80 -25.09 2.26
CA LEU A 398 -23.70 -25.78 1.58
C LEU A 398 -22.72 -26.43 2.56
N LEU A 399 -22.43 -25.75 3.68
CA LEU A 399 -21.50 -26.21 4.69
C LEU A 399 -22.16 -27.05 5.80
N ALA A 400 -23.49 -27.09 5.87
CA ALA A 400 -24.25 -27.85 6.87
C ALA A 400 -23.79 -29.32 7.03
N PRO A 401 -23.44 -30.08 5.97
CA PRO A 401 -22.91 -31.44 6.09
C PRO A 401 -21.59 -31.55 6.87
N TYR A 402 -20.84 -30.45 6.96
CA TYR A 402 -19.52 -30.38 7.60
C TYR A 402 -19.57 -29.66 8.97
N LEU A 403 -20.57 -28.79 9.20
CA LEU A 403 -20.72 -27.97 10.42
C LEU A 403 -21.44 -28.67 11.58
N THR A 404 -22.19 -29.75 11.34
CA THR A 404 -22.95 -30.44 12.40
C THR A 404 -22.93 -31.95 12.21
N SER A 405 -22.97 -32.69 13.32
CA SER A 405 -23.27 -34.13 13.38
C SER A 405 -24.73 -34.46 12.98
N ALA A 406 -25.41 -33.58 12.22
CA ALA A 406 -26.84 -33.66 11.90
C ALA A 406 -27.23 -34.88 11.04
N ALA A 407 -26.26 -35.64 10.54
CA ALA A 407 -26.47 -36.89 9.82
C ALA A 407 -26.03 -38.15 10.61
N GLY A 408 -25.87 -38.08 11.94
CA GLY A 408 -25.49 -39.25 12.75
C GLY A 408 -24.11 -39.85 12.42
N GLY A 409 -23.31 -39.16 11.59
CA GLY A 409 -21.94 -39.50 11.26
C GLY A 409 -20.96 -38.72 12.14
N VAL A 410 -19.93 -39.40 12.62
CA VAL A 410 -18.83 -38.78 13.37
C VAL A 410 -18.01 -37.92 12.39
N SER A 411 -18.33 -36.63 12.28
CA SER A 411 -17.50 -35.65 11.56
C SER A 411 -16.19 -35.44 12.33
N SER A 412 -15.07 -35.32 11.62
CA SER A 412 -13.78 -35.07 12.26
C SER A 412 -13.71 -33.63 12.80
N PRO A 413 -13.12 -33.37 13.97
CA PRO A 413 -12.87 -32.00 14.45
C PRO A 413 -12.14 -31.10 13.44
N TYR A 414 -11.30 -31.70 12.59
CA TYR A 414 -10.61 -31.00 11.50
C TYR A 414 -11.55 -30.59 10.37
N GLU A 415 -12.57 -31.40 10.06
CA GLU A 415 -13.58 -31.09 9.05
C GLU A 415 -14.50 -29.99 9.54
N GLU A 416 -14.96 -30.08 10.79
CA GLU A 416 -15.79 -29.04 11.43
C GLU A 416 -15.04 -27.70 11.55
N GLY A 417 -13.81 -27.71 12.06
CA GLY A 417 -12.96 -26.51 12.09
C GLY A 417 -12.69 -25.94 10.69
N GLY A 418 -12.47 -26.81 9.70
CA GLY A 418 -12.27 -26.39 8.31
C GLY A 418 -13.53 -25.76 7.71
N ALA A 419 -14.72 -26.22 8.09
CA ALA A 419 -15.99 -25.65 7.66
C ALA A 419 -16.26 -24.27 8.27
N LEU A 420 -15.91 -24.06 9.55
CA LEU A 420 -16.00 -22.74 10.19
C LEU A 420 -15.04 -21.74 9.54
N TYR A 421 -13.84 -22.18 9.16
CA TYR A 421 -12.91 -21.35 8.40
C TYR A 421 -13.41 -21.07 6.98
N ALA A 422 -13.98 -22.06 6.29
CA ALA A 422 -14.62 -21.89 4.99
C ALA A 422 -15.77 -20.87 5.03
N LEU A 423 -16.57 -20.88 6.10
CA LEU A 423 -17.63 -19.91 6.32
C LEU A 423 -17.06 -18.49 6.39
N GLY A 424 -15.95 -18.29 7.11
CA GLY A 424 -15.26 -17.00 7.11
C GLY A 424 -14.71 -16.58 5.74
N LEU A 425 -14.16 -17.51 4.96
CA LEU A 425 -13.68 -17.23 3.60
C LEU A 425 -14.80 -16.82 2.63
N ILE A 426 -16.00 -17.39 2.77
CA ILE A 426 -17.15 -17.03 1.93
C ILE A 426 -17.63 -15.61 2.23
N HIS A 427 -17.63 -15.23 3.52
CA HIS A 427 -18.13 -13.95 4.03
C HIS A 427 -17.04 -12.87 4.21
N SER A 428 -15.78 -13.17 3.85
CA SER A 428 -14.65 -12.23 3.84
C SER A 428 -14.96 -11.02 2.96
N PRO A 429 -14.67 -9.79 3.41
CA PRO A 429 -15.69 -8.87 3.89
C PRO A 429 -16.59 -8.35 2.78
N VAL A 430 -17.88 -8.61 2.96
CA VAL A 430 -18.99 -7.82 2.44
C VAL A 430 -19.31 -6.75 3.51
N CYS A 431 -19.77 -5.55 3.11
CA CYS A 431 -20.00 -4.45 4.07
C CYS A 431 -21.30 -4.66 4.87
N HIS A 432 -21.29 -4.23 6.14
CA HIS A 432 -22.38 -4.42 7.10
C HIS A 432 -23.62 -3.58 6.76
N ASP A 433 -24.81 -4.16 6.92
CA ASP A 433 -26.07 -3.41 7.08
C ASP A 433 -26.50 -3.53 8.55
N ASN A 434 -26.50 -2.43 9.30
CA ASN A 434 -27.25 -2.31 10.56
C ASN A 434 -28.36 -1.28 10.35
N ALA A 435 -29.48 -1.70 9.76
CA ALA A 435 -30.69 -0.89 9.75
C ALA A 435 -31.89 -1.76 10.12
N VAL A 436 -32.24 -1.76 11.41
CA VAL A 436 -33.48 -1.22 11.99
C VAL A 436 -33.57 -1.69 13.46
N SER A 437 -33.58 -0.71 14.35
CA SER A 437 -33.98 -0.80 15.75
C SER A 437 -35.41 -1.33 15.91
N GLY A 438 -35.59 -2.36 16.72
CA GLY A 438 -36.86 -2.67 17.38
C GLY A 438 -36.68 -2.57 18.89
N GLU A 439 -37.31 -1.57 19.52
CA GLU A 439 -37.25 -1.29 20.96
C GLU A 439 -37.71 -2.47 21.85
N PRO A 440 -37.28 -2.53 23.13
CA PRO A 440 -37.76 -3.50 24.10
C PRO A 440 -39.08 -3.02 24.72
N VAL A 441 -40.19 -3.73 24.47
CA VAL A 441 -41.44 -3.47 25.19
C VAL A 441 -41.45 -4.23 26.52
N SER A 442 -41.30 -3.49 27.61
CA SER A 442 -41.66 -3.89 28.97
C SER A 442 -43.20 -3.98 29.13
N GLY A 443 -43.72 -5.06 29.72
CA GLY A 443 -45.13 -5.14 30.13
C GLY A 443 -45.58 -6.53 30.61
N ASN A 444 -46.08 -6.59 31.85
CA ASN A 444 -46.38 -7.75 32.69
C ASN A 444 -47.52 -8.70 32.21
N PRO A 445 -47.66 -9.89 32.85
CA PRO A 445 -48.49 -11.01 32.40
C PRO A 445 -49.93 -10.93 32.92
N GLN A 446 -50.92 -11.17 32.05
CA GLN A 446 -52.27 -11.72 32.36
C GLN A 446 -53.17 -11.69 31.12
N ASN A 447 -53.47 -12.86 30.54
CA ASN A 447 -54.84 -13.35 30.34
C ASN A 447 -54.89 -14.61 29.46
N GLN A 448 -55.74 -15.54 29.91
CA GLN A 448 -56.11 -16.80 29.28
C GLN A 448 -56.98 -16.56 28.03
N GLY A 449 -56.93 -17.48 27.06
CA GLY A 449 -57.95 -17.58 26.02
C GLY A 449 -57.55 -18.47 24.85
N GLN A 450 -58.25 -19.60 24.71
CA GLN A 450 -58.12 -20.66 23.71
C GLN A 450 -58.32 -20.18 22.27
N GLY A 451 -57.73 -20.89 21.30
CA GLY A 451 -58.33 -21.00 19.96
C GLY A 451 -57.38 -20.92 18.76
N GLU A 452 -57.11 -22.10 18.20
CA GLU A 452 -57.01 -22.36 16.75
C GLU A 452 -55.70 -22.10 15.99
N GLN A 453 -55.27 -23.19 15.34
CA GLN A 453 -54.21 -23.30 14.36
C GLN A 453 -54.64 -22.65 13.05
N GLN A 454 -53.81 -21.76 12.49
CA GLN A 454 -53.41 -21.76 11.07
C GLN A 454 -52.41 -20.62 10.81
N ASP A 455 -51.44 -20.92 9.94
CA ASP A 455 -50.47 -20.02 9.32
C ASP A 455 -49.43 -19.32 10.22
N GLN A 456 -48.38 -20.07 10.59
CA GLN A 456 -47.08 -19.44 10.88
C GLN A 456 -46.44 -18.97 9.57
N GLN A 457 -46.85 -17.76 9.20
CA GLN A 457 -46.19 -16.88 8.27
C GLN A 457 -44.72 -16.66 8.67
N GLN A 458 -43.90 -16.71 7.62
CA GLN A 458 -42.52 -16.26 7.50
C GLN A 458 -42.09 -15.24 8.58
N GLN A 459 -41.16 -15.65 9.42
CA GLN A 459 -40.40 -14.73 10.26
C GLN A 459 -39.48 -13.85 9.40
N PRO A 460 -39.26 -12.57 9.77
CA PRO A 460 -38.56 -11.61 8.93
C PRO A 460 -37.09 -11.99 8.74
N GLN A 461 -36.63 -11.98 7.50
CA GLN A 461 -35.25 -12.19 7.07
C GLN A 461 -34.31 -11.12 7.64
N GLN A 462 -33.79 -11.32 8.85
CA GLN A 462 -32.75 -10.45 9.42
C GLN A 462 -31.34 -10.89 8.95
N GLN A 463 -30.86 -10.30 7.86
CA GLN A 463 -29.46 -9.89 7.60
C GLN A 463 -28.31 -10.91 7.86
N GLY A 464 -27.81 -11.53 6.79
CA GLY A 464 -26.97 -12.73 6.81
C GLY A 464 -25.55 -12.66 7.43
N GLN A 465 -24.84 -11.53 7.50
CA GLN A 465 -23.43 -11.52 7.96
C GLN A 465 -23.28 -11.33 9.48
N GLN A 466 -24.11 -10.50 10.14
CA GLN A 466 -24.14 -10.43 11.60
C GLN A 466 -24.61 -11.76 12.21
N GLN A 467 -25.51 -12.45 11.51
CA GLN A 467 -25.88 -13.83 11.84
C GLN A 467 -24.67 -14.77 11.81
N ILE A 468 -23.78 -14.65 10.82
CA ILE A 468 -22.54 -15.46 10.77
C ILE A 468 -21.58 -15.11 11.90
N ILE A 469 -21.39 -13.82 12.19
CA ILE A 469 -20.54 -13.39 13.32
C ILE A 469 -21.06 -13.98 14.63
N ASN A 470 -22.37 -13.88 14.86
CA ASN A 470 -23.02 -14.47 16.03
C ASN A 470 -22.88 -16.00 16.04
N TYR A 471 -23.07 -16.65 14.89
CA TYR A 471 -22.91 -18.11 14.76
C TYR A 471 -21.47 -18.57 15.07
N LEU A 472 -20.45 -17.88 14.54
CA LEU A 472 -19.04 -18.17 14.83
C LEU A 472 -18.69 -17.90 16.30
N THR A 473 -19.26 -16.84 16.87
CA THR A 473 -19.12 -16.49 18.30
C THR A 473 -19.71 -17.59 19.19
N ASP A 474 -20.88 -18.11 18.83
CA ASP A 474 -21.53 -19.21 19.54
C ASP A 474 -20.76 -20.53 19.33
N ALA A 475 -20.21 -20.78 18.14
CA ALA A 475 -19.35 -21.93 17.88
C ALA A 475 -18.10 -21.93 18.77
N ILE A 476 -17.46 -20.76 18.96
CA ILE A 476 -16.33 -20.61 19.90
C ILE A 476 -16.74 -20.96 21.33
N ARG A 477 -17.90 -20.46 21.79
CA ARG A 477 -18.41 -20.74 23.15
C ARG A 477 -18.74 -22.21 23.35
N ASN A 478 -19.23 -22.88 22.31
CA ASN A 478 -19.69 -24.28 22.37
C ASN A 478 -18.59 -25.33 22.13
N ALA A 479 -17.42 -24.95 21.62
CA ALA A 479 -16.38 -25.88 21.17
C ALA A 479 -15.68 -26.70 22.29
N GLN A 480 -16.05 -26.58 23.57
CA GLN A 480 -15.55 -27.38 24.72
C GLN A 480 -14.03 -27.67 24.68
N GLN A 481 -13.20 -26.66 24.41
CA GLN A 481 -11.73 -26.75 24.31
C GLN A 481 -11.15 -27.56 23.14
N ASN A 482 -11.95 -27.90 22.13
CA ASN A 482 -11.46 -28.57 20.93
C ASN A 482 -10.61 -27.61 20.08
N GLU A 483 -9.28 -27.80 20.09
CA GLU A 483 -8.33 -26.89 19.45
C GLU A 483 -8.56 -26.73 17.94
N GLN A 484 -8.95 -27.79 17.24
CA GLN A 484 -9.13 -27.76 15.78
C GLN A 484 -10.34 -26.91 15.38
N ILE A 485 -11.44 -27.04 16.14
CA ILE A 485 -12.67 -26.26 15.93
C ILE A 485 -12.41 -24.80 16.29
N LEU A 486 -11.79 -24.53 17.45
CA LEU A 486 -11.44 -23.19 17.89
C LEU A 486 -10.49 -22.49 16.90
N HIS A 487 -9.50 -23.20 16.34
CA HIS A 487 -8.59 -22.65 15.33
C HIS A 487 -9.35 -22.15 14.09
N GLY A 488 -10.24 -22.97 13.54
CA GLY A 488 -11.05 -22.60 12.38
C GLY A 488 -12.05 -21.48 12.68
N ALA A 489 -12.66 -21.51 13.87
CA ALA A 489 -13.61 -20.49 14.32
C ALA A 489 -12.94 -19.11 14.52
N CYS A 490 -11.76 -19.05 15.14
CA CYS A 490 -10.99 -17.81 15.32
C CYS A 490 -10.60 -17.18 13.98
N LEU A 491 -10.08 -17.98 13.05
CA LEU A 491 -9.70 -17.51 11.72
C LEU A 491 -10.94 -17.06 10.92
N GLY A 492 -12.03 -17.82 11.00
CA GLY A 492 -13.29 -17.47 10.35
C GLY A 492 -13.86 -16.16 10.89
N LEU A 493 -13.89 -16.02 12.23
CA LEU A 493 -14.39 -14.83 12.91
C LEU A 493 -13.56 -13.60 12.54
N GLY A 494 -12.23 -13.71 12.59
CA GLY A 494 -11.31 -12.65 12.18
C GLY A 494 -11.53 -12.18 10.74
N LEU A 495 -11.75 -13.11 9.79
CA LEU A 495 -12.06 -12.77 8.40
C LEU A 495 -13.42 -12.09 8.23
N THR A 496 -14.45 -12.57 8.93
CA THR A 496 -15.79 -11.96 8.85
C THR A 496 -15.88 -10.59 9.51
N ALA A 497 -15.10 -10.37 10.56
CA ALA A 497 -15.05 -9.14 11.34
C ALA A 497 -13.84 -8.26 10.98
N MET A 498 -13.22 -8.49 9.82
CA MET A 498 -12.03 -7.76 9.39
C MET A 498 -12.34 -6.25 9.29
N THR A 499 -11.46 -5.40 9.80
CA THR A 499 -11.58 -3.91 9.86
C THR A 499 -12.74 -3.35 10.70
N LEU A 500 -13.54 -4.17 11.37
CA LEU A 500 -14.65 -3.65 12.20
C LEU A 500 -14.19 -2.85 13.41
N ALA A 501 -13.00 -3.16 13.93
CA ALA A 501 -12.50 -2.65 15.20
C ALA A 501 -13.49 -2.86 16.37
N ASP A 502 -14.16 -4.02 16.40
CA ASP A 502 -15.09 -4.39 17.48
C ASP A 502 -14.33 -4.91 18.72
N GLU A 503 -14.42 -4.15 19.81
CA GLU A 503 -13.78 -4.46 21.10
C GLU A 503 -14.32 -5.76 21.73
N VAL A 504 -15.58 -6.12 21.50
CA VAL A 504 -16.20 -7.32 22.09
C VAL A 504 -15.58 -8.58 21.49
N ILE A 505 -15.47 -8.60 20.15
CA ILE A 505 -14.83 -9.70 19.41
C ILE A 505 -13.35 -9.77 19.78
N CYS A 506 -12.67 -8.62 19.87
CA CYS A 506 -11.28 -8.56 20.28
C CYS A 506 -11.06 -9.16 21.68
N THR A 507 -11.91 -8.80 22.64
CA THR A 507 -11.84 -9.32 24.03
C THR A 507 -12.04 -10.84 24.06
N GLN A 508 -13.01 -11.35 23.31
CA GLN A 508 -13.23 -12.80 23.22
C GLN A 508 -12.04 -13.55 22.61
N LEU A 509 -11.38 -12.97 21.59
CA LEU A 509 -10.17 -13.56 21.03
C LEU A 509 -8.98 -13.48 21.99
N LYS A 510 -8.89 -12.42 22.81
CA LYS A 510 -7.89 -12.33 23.90
C LYS A 510 -8.11 -13.42 24.96
N ASP A 511 -9.34 -13.73 25.32
CA ASP A 511 -9.63 -14.84 26.25
C ASP A 511 -9.13 -16.18 25.72
N LEU A 512 -9.24 -16.41 24.40
CA LEU A 512 -8.71 -17.61 23.75
C LEU A 512 -7.19 -17.60 23.62
N LEU A 513 -6.58 -16.42 23.45
CA LEU A 513 -5.13 -16.26 23.49
C LEU A 513 -4.60 -16.66 24.86
N ASN A 514 -5.27 -16.22 25.94
CA ASN A 514 -4.92 -16.54 27.33
C ASN A 514 -5.04 -18.02 27.69
N MET A 515 -5.67 -18.86 26.85
CA MET A 515 -5.64 -20.33 27.02
C MET A 515 -4.23 -20.93 26.79
N ASP A 516 -3.30 -20.16 26.20
CA ASP A 516 -1.91 -20.55 25.90
C ASP A 516 -1.78 -21.88 25.12
N SER A 517 -2.78 -22.19 24.27
CA SER A 517 -2.68 -23.29 23.31
C SER A 517 -1.93 -22.82 22.06
N ALA A 518 -0.87 -23.54 21.68
CA ALA A 518 -0.05 -23.17 20.54
C ALA A 518 -0.80 -23.07 19.19
N VAL A 519 -1.90 -23.83 19.00
CA VAL A 519 -2.69 -23.84 17.75
C VAL A 519 -3.79 -22.79 17.79
N VAL A 520 -4.48 -22.66 18.91
CA VAL A 520 -5.58 -21.68 19.08
C VAL A 520 -5.02 -20.28 19.22
N GLY A 521 -3.94 -20.09 19.99
CA GLY A 521 -3.31 -18.79 20.22
C GLY A 521 -2.74 -18.17 18.94
N GLU A 522 -2.20 -18.97 18.02
CA GLU A 522 -1.78 -18.48 16.68
C GLU A 522 -2.97 -17.91 15.90
N ALA A 523 -4.10 -18.64 15.85
CA ALA A 523 -5.31 -18.20 15.17
C ALA A 523 -6.00 -17.02 15.86
N ALA A 524 -6.01 -16.99 17.19
CA ALA A 524 -6.58 -15.91 17.99
C ALA A 524 -5.80 -14.61 17.76
N ALA A 525 -4.47 -14.66 17.83
CA ALA A 525 -3.62 -13.49 17.55
C ALA A 525 -3.83 -12.95 16.12
N LEU A 526 -3.86 -13.83 15.11
CA LEU A 526 -4.16 -13.44 13.73
C LEU A 526 -5.57 -12.85 13.59
N GLY A 527 -6.56 -13.42 14.27
CA GLY A 527 -7.93 -12.90 14.33
C GLY A 527 -7.99 -11.50 14.91
N ILE A 528 -7.28 -11.24 16.02
CA ILE A 528 -7.18 -9.90 16.63
C ILE A 528 -6.59 -8.91 15.62
N GLY A 529 -5.50 -9.30 14.93
CA GLY A 529 -4.87 -8.49 13.90
C GLY A 529 -5.80 -8.14 12.74
N MET A 530 -6.67 -9.07 12.30
CA MET A 530 -7.66 -8.80 11.24
C MET A 530 -8.78 -7.88 11.71
N VAL A 531 -9.32 -8.10 12.90
CA VAL A 531 -10.40 -7.27 13.46
C VAL A 531 -9.93 -5.83 13.65
N MET A 532 -8.72 -5.67 14.18
CA MET A 532 -8.09 -4.37 14.45
C MET A 532 -7.22 -3.85 13.28
N LEU A 533 -7.42 -4.37 12.07
CA LEU A 533 -6.63 -4.00 10.89
C LEU A 533 -6.64 -2.48 10.68
N GLY A 534 -5.46 -1.87 10.74
CA GLY A 534 -5.29 -0.45 10.52
C GLY A 534 -5.88 0.45 11.61
N SER A 535 -6.24 -0.02 12.81
CA SER A 535 -6.76 0.85 13.89
C SER A 535 -5.69 1.70 14.58
N ALA A 536 -4.43 1.24 14.58
CA ALA A 536 -3.31 1.83 15.33
C ALA A 536 -3.52 1.91 16.86
N ASP A 537 -4.33 1.01 17.42
CA ASP A 537 -4.56 0.98 18.86
C ASP A 537 -3.28 0.57 19.62
N LYS A 538 -2.76 1.51 20.41
CA LYS A 538 -1.51 1.35 21.15
C LYS A 538 -1.66 0.41 22.35
N GLU A 539 -2.82 0.39 22.99
CA GLU A 539 -3.06 -0.43 24.17
C GLU A 539 -3.03 -1.90 23.79
N ILE A 540 -3.76 -2.27 22.74
CA ILE A 540 -3.76 -3.65 22.20
C ILE A 540 -2.36 -4.05 21.72
N CYS A 541 -1.63 -3.15 21.06
CA CYS A 541 -0.27 -3.46 20.62
C CYS A 541 0.68 -3.74 21.80
N GLN A 542 0.56 -2.98 22.88
CA GLN A 542 1.37 -3.17 24.07
C GLN A 542 1.01 -4.49 24.78
N GLU A 543 -0.27 -4.77 24.99
CA GLU A 543 -0.73 -6.03 25.60
C GLU A 543 -0.28 -7.26 24.80
N LEU A 544 -0.40 -7.22 23.47
CA LEU A 544 0.06 -8.31 22.60
C LEU A 544 1.57 -8.50 22.68
N MET A 545 2.34 -7.41 22.77
CA MET A 545 3.79 -7.50 22.91
C MET A 545 4.20 -8.10 24.26
N GLU A 546 3.56 -7.67 25.35
CA GLU A 546 3.80 -8.20 26.70
C GLU A 546 3.49 -9.70 26.74
N TYR A 547 2.32 -10.12 26.25
CA TYR A 547 1.96 -11.54 26.17
C TYR A 547 2.94 -12.35 25.32
N GLY A 548 3.37 -11.80 24.19
CA GLY A 548 4.32 -12.45 23.30
C GLY A 548 5.70 -12.73 23.93
N GLN A 549 6.09 -11.94 24.94
CA GLN A 549 7.35 -12.11 25.69
C GLN A 549 7.21 -13.15 26.80
N GLU A 550 6.00 -13.34 27.34
CA GLU A 550 5.73 -14.30 28.42
C GLU A 550 5.52 -15.74 27.90
N THR A 551 4.87 -15.89 26.75
CA THR A 551 4.56 -17.22 26.19
C THR A 551 5.81 -17.99 25.77
N GLN A 552 5.79 -19.30 26.01
CA GLN A 552 6.84 -20.23 25.56
C GLN A 552 6.60 -20.73 24.13
N HIS A 553 5.43 -20.43 23.55
CA HIS A 553 5.02 -20.96 22.25
C HIS A 553 5.39 -20.01 21.11
N GLU A 554 6.44 -20.36 20.36
CA GLU A 554 6.88 -19.57 19.18
C GLU A 554 5.75 -19.28 18.19
N LYS A 555 4.78 -20.19 18.03
CA LYS A 555 3.63 -20.00 17.12
C LYS A 555 2.76 -18.82 17.54
N ILE A 556 2.57 -18.63 18.83
CA ILE A 556 1.77 -17.53 19.36
C ILE A 556 2.53 -16.22 19.16
N THR A 557 3.83 -16.19 19.50
CA THR A 557 4.69 -15.03 19.23
C THR A 557 4.71 -14.69 17.73
N ARG A 558 4.62 -15.69 16.85
CA ARG A 558 4.47 -15.47 15.40
C ARG A 558 3.12 -14.87 15.00
N GLY A 559 2.03 -15.44 15.50
CA GLY A 559 0.70 -14.87 15.30
C GLY A 559 0.63 -13.41 15.76
N ILE A 560 1.22 -13.12 16.91
CA ILE A 560 1.31 -11.77 17.50
C ILE A 560 2.09 -10.82 16.61
N ALA A 561 3.28 -11.19 16.13
CA ALA A 561 4.06 -10.25 15.34
C ALA A 561 3.42 -9.94 13.97
N MET A 562 2.67 -10.89 13.41
CA MET A 562 1.80 -10.61 12.25
C MET A 562 0.62 -9.71 12.65
N ALA A 563 -0.03 -9.96 13.80
CA ALA A 563 -1.13 -9.14 14.29
C ALA A 563 -0.72 -7.66 14.48
N LEU A 564 0.44 -7.41 15.09
CA LEU A 564 1.02 -6.07 15.24
C LEU A 564 1.20 -5.38 13.88
N SER A 565 1.65 -6.12 12.86
CA SER A 565 1.80 -5.58 11.51
C SER A 565 0.47 -5.22 10.85
N LEU A 566 -0.58 -6.02 11.07
CA LEU A 566 -1.92 -5.74 10.56
C LEU A 566 -2.53 -4.53 11.26
N ILE A 567 -2.39 -4.41 12.58
CA ILE A 567 -2.90 -3.26 13.35
C ILE A 567 -2.28 -1.94 12.85
N MET A 568 -1.00 -1.96 12.47
CA MET A 568 -0.26 -0.79 11.98
C MET A 568 -0.34 -0.58 10.46
N TYR A 569 -1.25 -1.25 9.76
CA TYR A 569 -1.39 -1.11 8.30
C TYR A 569 -1.66 0.34 7.88
N ASN A 570 -0.83 0.87 6.97
CA ASN A 570 -0.91 2.21 6.38
C ASN A 570 -0.85 3.38 7.40
N ARG A 571 -0.17 3.16 8.54
CA ARG A 571 0.00 4.17 9.61
C ARG A 571 1.30 4.97 9.53
N GLU A 572 2.21 4.61 8.62
CA GLU A 572 3.47 5.31 8.34
C GLU A 572 4.28 5.65 9.61
N ASP A 573 4.53 6.93 9.87
CA ASP A 573 5.34 7.48 10.96
C ASP A 573 4.80 7.17 12.37
N GLU A 574 3.48 6.98 12.54
CA GLU A 574 2.90 6.56 13.83
C GLU A 574 3.45 5.21 14.30
N ALA A 575 3.91 4.35 13.39
CA ALA A 575 4.44 3.02 13.68
C ALA A 575 5.94 3.04 14.07
N ASP A 576 6.67 4.14 13.88
CA ASP A 576 8.13 4.19 14.06
C ASP A 576 8.57 3.79 15.48
N THR A 577 7.83 4.21 16.50
CA THR A 577 8.11 3.86 17.90
C THR A 577 8.03 2.35 18.16
N LEU A 578 7.03 1.68 17.57
CA LEU A 578 6.86 0.23 17.66
C LEU A 578 7.95 -0.50 16.85
N ILE A 579 8.29 0.03 15.67
CA ILE A 579 9.35 -0.50 14.80
C ILE A 579 10.69 -0.51 15.52
N GLU A 580 11.07 0.59 16.18
CA GLU A 580 12.33 0.68 16.93
C GLU A 580 12.38 -0.34 18.08
N THR A 581 11.27 -0.51 18.79
CA THR A 581 11.13 -1.48 19.88
C THR A 581 11.30 -2.92 19.38
N LEU A 582 10.65 -3.26 18.27
CA LEU A 582 10.71 -4.61 17.69
C LEU A 582 12.06 -4.93 17.04
N CYS A 583 12.66 -3.97 16.32
CA CYS A 583 13.92 -4.18 15.61
C CYS A 583 15.12 -4.31 16.56
N SER A 584 15.07 -3.67 17.73
CA SER A 584 16.11 -3.76 18.76
C SER A 584 15.97 -4.98 19.67
N HIS A 585 14.92 -5.79 19.49
CA HIS A 585 14.63 -6.94 20.34
C HIS A 585 15.66 -8.08 20.19
N LYS A 586 15.94 -8.79 21.29
CA LYS A 586 16.91 -9.89 21.33
C LYS A 586 16.46 -11.10 20.50
N ASP A 587 15.17 -11.41 20.56
CA ASP A 587 14.61 -12.54 19.81
C ASP A 587 14.42 -12.18 18.33
N ALA A 588 14.89 -13.07 17.46
CA ALA A 588 14.74 -12.93 16.02
C ALA A 588 13.28 -12.87 15.59
N ILE A 589 12.38 -13.47 16.37
CA ILE A 589 10.96 -13.50 16.06
C ILE A 589 10.34 -12.09 16.12
N PHE A 590 10.62 -11.35 17.18
CA PHE A 590 10.17 -9.95 17.29
C PHE A 590 10.84 -9.04 16.26
N ARG A 591 12.11 -9.29 15.91
CA ARG A 591 12.76 -8.55 14.81
C ARG A 591 12.10 -8.81 13.46
N CYS A 592 11.65 -10.04 13.18
CA CYS A 592 10.80 -10.31 12.01
C CYS A 592 9.47 -9.55 12.08
N GLY A 593 8.87 -9.45 13.27
CA GLY A 593 7.71 -8.58 13.52
C GLY A 593 7.98 -7.12 13.14
N GLY A 594 9.14 -6.59 13.51
CA GLY A 594 9.58 -5.26 13.11
C GLY A 594 9.64 -5.09 11.59
N VAL A 595 10.18 -6.08 10.87
CA VAL A 595 10.17 -6.10 9.39
C VAL A 595 8.74 -6.05 8.84
N PHE A 596 7.80 -6.82 9.41
CA PHE A 596 6.42 -6.85 8.94
C PHE A 596 5.69 -5.54 9.21
N VAL A 597 5.89 -4.95 10.39
CA VAL A 597 5.33 -3.65 10.76
C VAL A 597 5.86 -2.57 9.81
N ILE A 598 7.16 -2.53 9.52
CA ILE A 598 7.72 -1.60 8.51
C ILE A 598 6.99 -1.78 7.16
N ALA A 599 6.82 -3.02 6.72
CA ALA A 599 6.26 -3.31 5.41
C ALA A 599 4.77 -2.96 5.28
N MET A 600 3.98 -3.21 6.33
CA MET A 600 2.55 -2.90 6.36
C MET A 600 2.28 -1.43 6.64
N ALA A 601 3.08 -0.79 7.51
CA ALA A 601 2.94 0.64 7.81
C ALA A 601 3.27 1.52 6.61
N TYR A 602 4.29 1.15 5.83
CA TYR A 602 4.76 1.90 4.65
C TYR A 602 4.36 1.25 3.31
N ALA A 603 3.33 0.39 3.30
CA ALA A 603 2.89 -0.36 2.13
C ALA A 603 2.63 0.58 0.92
N GLY A 604 3.37 0.38 -0.17
CA GLY A 604 3.21 1.14 -1.41
C GLY A 604 3.65 2.61 -1.37
N THR A 605 4.27 3.08 -0.28
CA THR A 605 4.79 4.46 -0.16
C THR A 605 6.13 4.64 -0.88
N ALA A 606 6.93 3.56 -0.99
CA ALA A 606 8.32 3.58 -1.44
C ALA A 606 9.20 4.60 -0.69
N ASN A 607 8.94 4.80 0.62
CA ASN A 607 9.75 5.68 1.47
C ASN A 607 11.21 5.20 1.53
N SER A 608 12.16 6.11 1.27
CA SER A 608 13.59 5.82 1.28
C SER A 608 14.10 5.39 2.66
N GLY A 609 13.58 5.99 3.74
CA GLY A 609 13.99 5.62 5.10
C GLY A 609 13.57 4.20 5.49
N ALA A 610 12.36 3.78 5.11
CA ALA A 610 11.89 2.41 5.34
C ALA A 610 12.67 1.39 4.51
N ILE A 611 12.96 1.70 3.23
CA ILE A 611 13.77 0.87 2.34
C ILE A 611 15.19 0.71 2.89
N GLU A 612 15.82 1.81 3.32
CA GLU A 612 17.17 1.79 3.91
C GLU A 612 17.21 0.94 5.18
N ARG A 613 16.22 1.08 6.07
CA ARG A 613 16.12 0.24 7.29
C ARG A 613 16.03 -1.24 6.93
N LEU A 614 15.16 -1.64 6.00
CA LEU A 614 15.03 -3.04 5.58
C LEU A 614 16.30 -3.57 4.89
N LEU A 615 16.92 -2.77 4.01
CA LEU A 615 18.18 -3.16 3.36
C LEU A 615 19.31 -3.32 4.38
N ASN A 616 19.40 -2.43 5.37
CA ASN A 616 20.35 -2.55 6.45
C ASN A 616 20.13 -3.85 7.23
N MET A 617 18.89 -4.14 7.65
CA MET A 617 18.55 -5.40 8.34
C MET A 617 18.84 -6.65 7.49
N ALA A 618 18.65 -6.59 6.17
CA ALA A 618 18.94 -7.70 5.26
C ALA A 618 20.44 -8.07 5.20
N VAL A 619 21.32 -7.11 5.50
CA VAL A 619 22.78 -7.29 5.47
C VAL A 619 23.34 -7.54 6.88
N THR A 620 22.84 -6.83 7.90
CA THR A 620 23.46 -6.80 9.24
C THR A 620 22.90 -7.84 10.21
N ASP A 621 21.66 -8.31 10.04
CA ASP A 621 21.07 -9.26 10.98
C ASP A 621 21.74 -10.64 10.89
N VAL A 622 21.85 -11.31 12.04
CA VAL A 622 22.44 -12.66 12.15
C VAL A 622 21.43 -13.74 11.74
N SER A 623 20.13 -13.48 11.86
CA SER A 623 19.06 -14.42 11.54
C SER A 623 18.74 -14.42 10.05
N ASP A 624 18.90 -15.58 9.41
CA ASP A 624 18.54 -15.76 7.99
C ASP A 624 17.04 -15.52 7.71
N GLU A 625 16.17 -15.76 8.68
CA GLU A 625 14.74 -15.49 8.57
C GLU A 625 14.46 -13.98 8.53
N VAL A 626 15.09 -13.20 9.40
CA VAL A 626 14.96 -11.73 9.37
C VAL A 626 15.45 -11.20 8.02
N ARG A 627 16.59 -11.71 7.53
CA ARG A 627 17.15 -11.31 6.22
C ARG A 627 16.24 -11.65 5.05
N ARG A 628 15.66 -12.86 5.05
CA ARG A 628 14.69 -13.32 4.05
C ARG A 628 13.49 -12.36 3.98
N TYR A 629 12.90 -12.05 5.13
CA TYR A 629 11.73 -11.16 5.19
C TYR A 629 12.07 -9.74 4.84
N ALA A 630 13.19 -9.21 5.34
CA ALA A 630 13.58 -7.84 5.05
C ALA A 630 13.61 -7.57 3.54
N ILE A 631 14.10 -8.53 2.75
CA ILE A 631 14.11 -8.44 1.28
C ILE A 631 12.73 -8.71 0.70
N ALA A 632 12.06 -9.80 1.11
CA ALA A 632 10.74 -10.15 0.58
C ALA A 632 9.73 -9.00 0.70
N PHE A 633 9.79 -8.27 1.81
CA PHE A 633 8.90 -7.17 2.12
C PHE A 633 9.28 -5.83 1.47
N LEU A 634 10.45 -5.71 0.85
CA LEU A 634 10.71 -4.60 -0.09
C LEU A 634 9.67 -4.57 -1.21
N GLY A 635 9.15 -5.74 -1.61
CA GLY A 635 8.07 -5.85 -2.58
C GLY A 635 6.79 -5.13 -2.13
N PHE A 636 6.43 -5.24 -0.85
CA PHE A 636 5.28 -4.53 -0.27
C PHE A 636 5.49 -3.01 -0.18
N LEU A 637 6.73 -2.53 0.01
CA LEU A 637 7.00 -1.09 0.00
C LEU A 637 6.94 -0.50 -1.42
N THR A 638 7.29 -1.29 -2.43
CA THR A 638 7.56 -0.80 -3.80
C THR A 638 6.59 -1.30 -4.86
N PHE A 639 5.48 -1.97 -4.50
CA PHE A 639 4.53 -2.50 -5.49
C PHE A 639 3.93 -1.43 -6.42
N LYS A 640 3.80 -0.17 -5.98
CA LYS A 640 3.39 0.97 -6.84
C LYS A 640 4.45 1.37 -7.87
N LYS A 641 5.72 1.01 -7.65
CA LYS A 641 6.88 1.31 -8.51
C LYS A 641 7.68 0.02 -8.80
N PRO A 642 7.12 -0.93 -9.59
CA PRO A 642 7.69 -2.27 -9.78
C PRO A 642 9.10 -2.26 -10.40
N LYS A 643 9.39 -1.33 -11.32
CA LYS A 643 10.73 -1.20 -11.92
C LYS A 643 11.79 -0.86 -10.87
N TYR A 644 11.45 0.05 -9.96
CA TYR A 644 12.35 0.44 -8.87
C TYR A 644 12.64 -0.74 -7.93
N CYS A 645 11.66 -1.61 -7.67
CA CYS A 645 11.87 -2.85 -6.92
C CYS A 645 12.93 -3.72 -7.58
N ILE A 646 12.81 -3.96 -8.90
CA ILE A 646 13.75 -4.78 -9.66
C ILE A 646 15.17 -4.21 -9.54
N ASP A 647 15.34 -2.90 -9.73
CA ASP A 647 16.64 -2.23 -9.66
C ASP A 647 17.29 -2.39 -8.28
N LEU A 648 16.51 -2.30 -7.19
CA LEU A 648 16.99 -2.49 -5.82
C LEU A 648 17.47 -3.92 -5.56
N VAL A 649 16.72 -4.93 -5.99
CA VAL A 649 16.98 -6.34 -5.63
C VAL A 649 17.86 -7.08 -6.64
N ARG A 650 18.16 -6.48 -7.80
CA ARG A 650 18.90 -7.13 -8.89
C ARG A 650 20.24 -7.70 -8.43
N LEU A 651 21.03 -6.93 -7.70
CA LEU A 651 22.33 -7.37 -7.19
C LEU A 651 22.20 -8.47 -6.13
N LEU A 652 21.13 -8.43 -5.34
CA LEU A 652 20.86 -9.43 -4.29
C LEU A 652 20.48 -10.80 -4.87
N SER A 653 20.06 -10.86 -6.14
CA SER A 653 19.72 -12.11 -6.83
C SER A 653 20.91 -13.06 -6.99
N ASP A 654 22.14 -12.53 -7.01
CA ASP A 654 23.39 -13.30 -7.15
C ASP A 654 24.09 -13.54 -5.80
N SER A 655 23.41 -13.25 -4.69
CA SER A 655 23.96 -13.49 -3.35
C SER A 655 24.21 -14.97 -3.07
N TYR A 656 25.27 -15.27 -2.32
CA TYR A 656 25.57 -16.65 -1.90
C TYR A 656 24.54 -17.21 -0.92
N ASN A 657 23.89 -16.36 -0.11
CA ASN A 657 22.89 -16.79 0.88
C ASN A 657 21.56 -17.19 0.19
N PRO A 658 21.11 -18.45 0.33
CA PRO A 658 19.84 -18.90 -0.24
C PRO A 658 18.61 -18.12 0.24
N HIS A 659 18.59 -17.67 1.50
CA HIS A 659 17.49 -16.92 2.10
C HIS A 659 17.34 -15.53 1.48
N THR A 660 18.46 -14.90 1.14
CA THR A 660 18.48 -13.63 0.40
C THR A 660 17.90 -13.82 -1.00
N ARG A 661 18.35 -14.84 -1.75
CA ARG A 661 17.82 -15.16 -3.09
C ARG A 661 16.33 -15.52 -3.07
N TYR A 662 15.87 -16.25 -2.04
CA TYR A 662 14.45 -16.50 -1.81
C TYR A 662 13.69 -15.19 -1.64
N GLY A 663 14.18 -14.30 -0.77
CA GLY A 663 13.59 -12.99 -0.53
C GLY A 663 13.46 -12.17 -1.81
N VAL A 664 14.48 -12.20 -2.68
CA VAL A 664 14.45 -11.54 -3.99
C VAL A 664 13.35 -12.08 -4.89
N ALA A 665 13.24 -13.41 -5.02
CA ALA A 665 12.18 -14.02 -5.82
C ALA A 665 10.79 -13.60 -5.33
N MET A 666 10.57 -13.62 -4.01
CA MET A 666 9.29 -13.22 -3.41
C MET A 666 9.01 -11.70 -3.60
N ALA A 667 10.01 -10.84 -3.41
CA ALA A 667 9.88 -9.39 -3.58
C ALA A 667 9.48 -9.00 -5.02
N ILE A 668 10.13 -9.61 -6.02
CA ILE A 668 9.78 -9.42 -7.43
C ILE A 668 8.38 -9.94 -7.71
N GLY A 669 8.04 -11.12 -7.16
CA GLY A 669 6.72 -11.72 -7.30
C GLY A 669 5.60 -10.80 -6.80
N ILE A 670 5.76 -10.20 -5.62
CA ILE A 670 4.78 -9.29 -5.03
C ILE A 670 4.73 -7.97 -5.79
N ALA A 671 5.87 -7.33 -6.03
CA ALA A 671 5.89 -6.00 -6.64
C ALA A 671 5.49 -5.99 -8.12
N CYS A 672 5.86 -7.03 -8.87
CA CYS A 672 5.68 -7.09 -10.32
C CYS A 672 4.48 -7.94 -10.75
N ALA A 673 3.62 -8.36 -9.83
CA ALA A 673 2.47 -9.18 -10.17
C ALA A 673 1.49 -8.47 -11.12
N GLY A 674 1.01 -9.20 -12.12
CA GLY A 674 0.15 -8.66 -13.18
C GLY A 674 0.82 -7.69 -14.17
N THR A 675 2.11 -7.36 -14.01
CA THR A 675 2.79 -6.38 -14.86
C THR A 675 3.48 -6.98 -16.09
N ASN A 676 3.83 -8.28 -16.05
CA ASN A 676 4.58 -8.98 -17.10
C ASN A 676 5.88 -8.26 -17.55
N LEU A 677 6.63 -7.67 -16.60
CA LEU A 677 7.92 -7.04 -16.89
C LEU A 677 8.97 -8.08 -17.32
N LYS A 678 9.63 -7.84 -18.47
CA LYS A 678 10.64 -8.75 -19.03
C LYS A 678 11.81 -8.97 -18.08
N ASP A 679 12.33 -7.90 -17.48
CA ASP A 679 13.46 -7.95 -16.56
C ASP A 679 13.16 -8.80 -15.31
N ALA A 680 11.93 -8.71 -14.79
CA ALA A 680 11.46 -9.55 -13.69
C ALA A 680 11.43 -11.03 -14.07
N VAL A 681 10.89 -11.35 -15.25
CA VAL A 681 10.81 -12.73 -15.75
C VAL A 681 12.21 -13.32 -15.96
N GLU A 682 13.15 -12.56 -16.52
CA GLU A 682 14.53 -13.03 -16.75
C GLU A 682 15.26 -13.37 -15.45
N ILE A 683 15.09 -12.55 -14.41
CA ILE A 683 15.65 -12.83 -13.08
C ILE A 683 15.00 -14.09 -12.48
N LEU A 684 13.67 -14.21 -12.55
CA LEU A 684 12.95 -15.35 -11.99
C LEU A 684 13.24 -16.66 -12.73
N GLU A 685 13.39 -16.66 -14.06
CA GLU A 685 13.77 -17.84 -14.84
C GLU A 685 15.16 -18.37 -14.48
N ARG A 686 16.09 -17.47 -14.15
CA ARG A 686 17.41 -17.83 -13.61
C ARG A 686 17.27 -18.45 -12.21
N LEU A 687 16.49 -17.84 -11.31
CA LEU A 687 16.24 -18.39 -9.97
C LEU A 687 15.44 -19.71 -9.99
N ALA A 688 14.63 -19.97 -11.01
CA ALA A 688 13.94 -21.25 -11.21
C ALA A 688 14.90 -22.41 -11.52
N LYS A 689 16.15 -22.11 -11.87
CA LYS A 689 17.23 -23.07 -12.12
C LYS A 689 18.24 -23.13 -10.97
N ASP A 690 17.97 -22.48 -9.84
CA ASP A 690 18.86 -22.48 -8.67
C ASP A 690 19.11 -23.90 -8.13
N SER A 691 20.29 -24.10 -7.54
CA SER A 691 20.63 -25.34 -6.82
C SER A 691 19.68 -25.68 -5.66
N VAL A 692 19.09 -24.68 -4.99
CA VAL A 692 18.27 -24.88 -3.78
C VAL A 692 16.78 -24.97 -4.12
N ASP A 693 16.13 -26.02 -3.62
CA ASP A 693 14.73 -26.34 -3.88
C ASP A 693 13.74 -25.22 -3.51
N CYS A 694 13.92 -24.60 -2.33
CA CYS A 694 13.01 -23.56 -1.84
C CYS A 694 13.01 -22.32 -2.74
N ILE A 695 14.17 -21.96 -3.30
CA ILE A 695 14.32 -20.84 -4.23
C ILE A 695 13.63 -21.19 -5.54
N ARG A 696 13.87 -22.38 -6.11
CA ARG A 696 13.21 -22.81 -7.35
C ARG A 696 11.69 -22.76 -7.23
N ARG A 697 11.16 -23.26 -6.10
CA ARG A 697 9.71 -23.22 -5.82
C ARG A 697 9.18 -21.80 -5.75
N MET A 698 9.85 -20.92 -5.00
CA MET A 698 9.45 -19.52 -4.90
C MET A 698 9.52 -18.80 -6.25
N ALA A 699 10.57 -19.05 -7.03
CA ALA A 699 10.71 -18.49 -8.37
C ALA A 699 9.54 -18.90 -9.29
N PHE A 700 9.04 -20.14 -9.22
CA PHE A 700 7.86 -20.56 -9.98
C PHE A 700 6.57 -19.88 -9.51
N ILE A 701 6.39 -19.72 -8.18
CA ILE A 701 5.22 -19.02 -7.62
C ILE A 701 5.25 -17.55 -8.05
N SER A 702 6.38 -16.88 -7.87
CA SER A 702 6.57 -15.49 -8.29
C SER A 702 6.41 -15.31 -9.80
N LEU A 703 6.91 -16.25 -10.60
CA LEU A 703 6.73 -16.20 -12.06
C LEU A 703 5.24 -16.31 -12.42
N ALA A 704 4.50 -17.21 -11.77
CA ALA A 704 3.05 -17.33 -11.95
C ALA A 704 2.30 -16.04 -11.56
N MET A 705 2.73 -15.36 -10.49
CA MET A 705 2.16 -14.06 -10.09
C MET A 705 2.46 -12.95 -11.11
N VAL A 706 3.68 -12.89 -11.66
CA VAL A 706 4.09 -11.87 -12.64
C VAL A 706 3.35 -12.01 -13.97
N ILE A 707 3.09 -13.24 -14.41
CA ILE A 707 2.44 -13.55 -15.70
C ILE A 707 0.93 -13.84 -15.57
N ILE A 708 0.32 -13.57 -14.41
CA ILE A 708 -1.11 -13.81 -14.20
C ILE A 708 -1.93 -13.06 -15.27
N HIS A 709 -3.00 -13.70 -15.75
CA HIS A 709 -3.88 -13.23 -16.83
C HIS A 709 -3.24 -13.03 -18.22
N GLN A 710 -1.99 -13.48 -18.43
CA GLN A 710 -1.44 -13.52 -19.79
C GLN A 710 -2.11 -14.62 -20.63
N PRO A 711 -2.49 -14.34 -21.89
CA PRO A 711 -3.22 -15.29 -22.73
C PRO A 711 -2.36 -16.50 -23.12
N ASN A 712 -3.04 -17.60 -23.41
CA ASN A 712 -2.44 -18.79 -23.99
C ASN A 712 -1.86 -18.46 -25.39
N GLY A 713 -0.65 -18.95 -25.72
CA GLY A 713 0.04 -18.63 -26.98
C GLY A 713 1.22 -17.67 -26.85
N SER A 714 1.47 -17.12 -25.66
CA SER A 714 2.75 -16.47 -25.37
C SER A 714 3.83 -17.54 -25.20
N GLU A 715 4.92 -17.44 -25.98
CA GLU A 715 6.04 -18.39 -25.94
C GLU A 715 6.53 -18.65 -24.51
N LYS A 716 6.56 -17.61 -23.67
CA LYS A 716 7.01 -17.70 -22.26
C LYS A 716 6.02 -18.45 -21.37
N VAL A 717 4.71 -18.23 -21.55
CA VAL A 717 3.67 -18.91 -20.76
C VAL A 717 3.63 -20.40 -21.10
N ASP A 718 3.70 -20.72 -22.40
CA ASP A 718 3.66 -22.10 -22.87
C ASP A 718 4.93 -22.86 -22.46
N ALA A 719 6.11 -22.22 -22.56
CA ALA A 719 7.37 -22.77 -22.08
C ALA A 719 7.33 -23.04 -20.56
N LEU A 720 6.77 -22.12 -19.77
CA LEU A 720 6.61 -22.32 -18.33
C LEU A 720 5.69 -23.49 -18.02
N ARG A 721 4.50 -23.56 -18.64
CA ARG A 721 3.55 -24.65 -18.41
C ARG A 721 4.15 -26.01 -18.76
N LYS A 722 4.88 -26.09 -19.87
CA LYS A 722 5.62 -27.30 -20.25
C LYS A 722 6.65 -27.68 -19.20
N THR A 723 7.43 -26.70 -18.72
CA THR A 723 8.43 -26.92 -17.66
C THR A 723 7.79 -27.42 -16.36
N LEU A 724 6.63 -26.88 -15.97
CA LEU A 724 5.90 -27.31 -14.78
C LEU A 724 5.37 -28.74 -14.93
N ASP A 725 4.76 -29.07 -16.08
CA ASP A 725 4.24 -30.42 -16.35
C ASP A 725 5.36 -31.48 -16.35
N GLU A 726 6.51 -31.18 -16.97
CA GLU A 726 7.69 -32.05 -16.94
C GLU A 726 8.18 -32.28 -15.50
N ARG A 727 8.28 -31.23 -14.69
CA ARG A 727 8.77 -31.33 -13.31
C ARG A 727 7.81 -32.03 -12.36
N ILE A 728 6.49 -31.90 -12.56
CA ILE A 728 5.48 -32.61 -11.75
C ILE A 728 5.54 -34.12 -12.02
N LYS A 729 5.83 -34.52 -13.27
CA LYS A 729 5.92 -35.92 -13.67
C LYS A 729 7.12 -36.65 -13.05
N VAL A 730 8.28 -35.99 -12.93
CA VAL A 730 9.53 -36.59 -12.42
C VAL A 730 9.51 -36.77 -10.88
N PRO A 731 9.61 -38.01 -10.36
CA PRO A 731 9.80 -38.26 -8.93
C PRO A 731 11.14 -37.69 -8.46
N GLY A 732 11.18 -36.97 -7.33
CA GLY A 732 12.43 -36.46 -6.73
C GLY A 732 12.81 -35.01 -7.06
N HIS A 733 12.33 -34.41 -8.15
CA HIS A 733 12.71 -33.03 -8.53
C HIS A 733 12.08 -31.91 -7.69
N PHE A 734 11.00 -32.21 -6.99
CA PHE A 734 10.44 -31.40 -5.91
C PHE A 734 10.79 -31.97 -4.54
N PHE A 735 11.45 -33.12 -4.45
CA PHE A 735 11.66 -33.85 -3.20
C PHE A 735 13.14 -34.04 -2.92
N THR A 736 13.77 -32.98 -2.45
CA THR A 736 14.72 -33.06 -1.35
C THR A 736 14.36 -31.96 -0.37
N VAL A 737 13.62 -32.30 0.70
CA VAL A 737 13.71 -31.53 1.94
C VAL A 737 15.05 -31.92 2.57
N ASP A 738 16.15 -31.65 1.87
CA ASP A 738 17.46 -31.76 2.49
C ASP A 738 17.56 -30.57 3.44
N ALA A 739 17.82 -30.94 4.70
CA ALA A 739 18.09 -30.02 5.77
C ALA A 739 18.99 -28.89 5.28
N CYS A 740 18.64 -27.65 5.61
CA CYS A 740 19.66 -26.63 5.75
C CYS A 740 20.76 -27.26 6.63
N PRO A 741 22.04 -27.29 6.22
CA PRO A 741 23.07 -28.14 6.82
C PRO A 741 23.55 -27.69 8.23
N GLU A 742 22.69 -27.07 9.02
CA GLU A 742 22.95 -26.73 10.41
C GLU A 742 21.72 -27.07 11.27
N GLY A 743 21.91 -27.95 12.25
CA GLY A 743 20.89 -28.51 13.13
C GLY A 743 20.25 -27.51 14.11
N LYS A 744 19.74 -26.38 13.62
CA LYS A 744 18.81 -25.50 14.33
C LYS A 744 17.55 -25.38 13.49
N GLN A 745 16.43 -25.82 14.05
CA GLN A 745 15.09 -25.71 13.47
C GLN A 745 14.69 -24.23 13.36
N ALA A 746 15.19 -23.52 12.35
CA ALA A 746 14.65 -22.24 11.93
C ALA A 746 13.33 -22.52 11.19
N VAL A 747 12.19 -22.29 11.85
CA VAL A 747 10.86 -22.47 11.25
C VAL A 747 10.44 -21.14 10.61
N PRO A 748 10.30 -21.06 9.27
CA PRO A 748 10.01 -19.80 8.60
C PRO A 748 8.58 -19.29 8.83
N TRP A 749 8.44 -17.98 9.01
CA TRP A 749 7.19 -17.23 9.14
C TRP A 749 6.32 -17.23 7.89
N PHE A 750 6.92 -17.06 6.71
CA PHE A 750 6.28 -17.31 5.42
C PHE A 750 6.84 -18.60 4.84
N ARG A 751 6.38 -19.71 5.38
CA ARG A 751 6.13 -20.83 4.47
C ARG A 751 5.05 -20.32 3.51
N ILE A 752 5.27 -20.24 2.20
CA ILE A 752 4.27 -20.71 1.20
C ILE A 752 4.50 -22.22 0.99
N GLU A 753 5.21 -22.84 1.94
CA GLU A 753 5.67 -24.21 1.91
C GLU A 753 4.53 -25.12 2.35
N SER A 754 4.16 -26.00 1.44
CA SER A 754 3.65 -27.33 1.74
C SER A 754 4.43 -27.93 2.93
N PHE A 755 3.69 -28.47 3.89
CA PHE A 755 4.14 -29.03 5.17
C PHE A 755 5.38 -29.94 5.13
N PRO A 756 6.18 -30.03 6.23
CA PRO A 756 7.10 -31.13 6.44
C PRO A 756 6.37 -32.30 7.14
N CYS A 757 6.38 -33.49 6.56
CA CYS A 757 6.03 -34.73 7.24
C CYS A 757 7.31 -35.54 7.51
N HIS A 758 7.77 -35.58 8.76
CA HIS A 758 8.32 -36.81 9.34
C HIS A 758 7.21 -37.35 10.25
N LEU A 759 6.75 -38.57 10.12
CA LEU A 759 7.46 -39.77 10.56
C LEU A 759 6.93 -41.00 9.82
N PHE A 760 7.85 -41.83 9.31
CA PHE A 760 7.60 -43.24 9.02
C PHE A 760 7.72 -44.05 10.32
N GLU A 761 6.89 -45.09 10.42
CA GLU A 761 6.80 -46.06 11.50
C GLU A 761 8.12 -46.80 11.80
N GLN A 762 8.48 -46.91 13.08
CA GLN A 762 8.82 -48.20 13.70
C GLN A 762 8.25 -48.23 15.14
N PRO A 763 7.82 -49.41 15.64
CA PRO A 763 7.05 -49.54 16.87
C PRO A 763 7.96 -49.60 18.10
N ASN A 764 7.44 -49.09 19.22
CA ASN A 764 8.01 -49.12 20.58
C ASN A 764 8.99 -48.00 20.95
N SER A 765 8.46 -46.82 21.27
CA SER A 765 8.82 -46.09 22.49
C SER A 765 7.83 -44.94 22.70
N LEU A 766 7.18 -44.93 23.86
CA LEU A 766 6.38 -43.81 24.35
C LEU A 766 7.29 -42.58 24.51
N ASP A 767 7.15 -41.58 23.63
CA ASP A 767 7.29 -40.18 24.04
C ASP A 767 6.67 -39.22 23.02
N LYS A 768 5.94 -38.24 23.57
CA LYS A 768 5.07 -37.28 22.91
C LYS A 768 5.88 -36.23 22.15
N ASN A 769 5.62 -36.04 20.85
CA ASN A 769 5.96 -34.81 20.11
C ASN A 769 4.98 -34.62 18.93
N GLN A 770 3.91 -33.84 19.16
CA GLN A 770 2.95 -33.37 18.15
C GLN A 770 3.30 -31.94 17.72
N HIS A 771 4.50 -31.75 17.18
CA HIS A 771 5.01 -30.42 16.80
C HIS A 771 5.35 -30.36 15.31
N GLY A 772 4.49 -29.68 14.55
CA GLY A 772 4.82 -29.22 13.19
C GLY A 772 3.73 -29.39 12.14
N ALA A 773 2.54 -28.77 12.28
CA ALA A 773 1.54 -28.79 11.20
C ALA A 773 0.42 -27.72 11.23
N SER A 774 0.56 -26.55 11.89
CA SER A 774 -0.53 -25.54 11.94
C SER A 774 -0.31 -24.25 11.13
N ASN A 775 0.74 -24.15 10.30
CA ASN A 775 1.04 -22.93 9.51
C ASN A 775 0.05 -22.65 8.34
N CYS A 776 -1.15 -23.24 8.32
CA CYS A 776 -2.16 -23.00 7.28
C CYS A 776 -2.78 -21.60 7.36
N GLY A 777 -2.91 -21.00 8.55
CA GLY A 777 -3.55 -19.69 8.72
C GLY A 777 -2.80 -18.57 8.02
N VAL A 778 -1.50 -18.40 8.31
CA VAL A 778 -0.68 -17.28 7.78
C VAL A 778 -0.49 -17.34 6.26
N GLN A 779 -0.44 -18.54 5.68
CA GLN A 779 -0.35 -18.78 4.23
C GLN A 779 -1.57 -18.32 3.47
N TRP A 780 -2.75 -18.67 3.99
CA TRP A 780 -4.01 -18.35 3.37
C TRP A 780 -4.43 -16.92 3.67
N ILE A 781 -4.02 -16.35 4.80
CA ILE A 781 -4.20 -14.93 5.06
C ILE A 781 -3.33 -14.12 4.13
N CYS A 782 -2.05 -14.44 3.89
CA CYS A 782 -1.24 -13.68 2.92
C CYS A 782 -1.59 -13.99 1.47
N ILE A 783 -2.10 -15.17 1.11
CA ILE A 783 -2.63 -15.43 -0.24
C ILE A 783 -3.99 -14.76 -0.40
N CYS A 784 -4.89 -14.76 0.59
CA CYS A 784 -6.13 -13.99 0.57
C CYS A 784 -5.90 -12.49 0.75
N PHE A 785 -4.84 -12.05 1.43
CA PHE A 785 -4.43 -10.65 1.54
C PHE A 785 -3.80 -10.24 0.24
N CYS A 786 -2.90 -11.02 -0.36
CA CYS A 786 -2.37 -10.77 -1.69
C CYS A 786 -3.47 -10.86 -2.74
N LEU A 787 -4.42 -11.80 -2.66
CA LEU A 787 -5.54 -11.93 -3.61
C LEU A 787 -6.60 -10.84 -3.41
N SER A 788 -6.84 -10.38 -2.19
CA SER A 788 -7.70 -9.22 -1.91
C SER A 788 -6.97 -7.92 -2.25
N PHE A 789 -5.66 -7.83 -2.02
CA PHE A 789 -4.78 -6.81 -2.59
C PHE A 789 -4.78 -6.89 -4.11
N PHE A 790 -4.86 -8.06 -4.73
CA PHE A 790 -4.92 -8.25 -6.19
C PHE A 790 -6.29 -7.93 -6.76
N GLN A 791 -7.38 -8.05 -5.98
CA GLN A 791 -8.67 -7.48 -6.36
C GLN A 791 -8.62 -5.95 -6.28
N ILE A 792 -8.00 -5.39 -5.23
CA ILE A 792 -7.72 -3.94 -5.10
C ILE A 792 -6.76 -3.47 -6.22
N TYR A 793 -5.77 -4.28 -6.62
CA TYR A 793 -4.80 -4.00 -7.69
C TYR A 793 -5.39 -4.22 -9.09
N SER A 794 -6.29 -5.17 -9.27
CA SER A 794 -7.00 -5.41 -10.52
C SER A 794 -8.03 -4.31 -10.79
N LEU A 795 -8.58 -3.69 -9.73
CA LEU A 795 -9.46 -2.51 -9.85
C LEU A 795 -8.66 -1.22 -10.02
N SER A 796 -7.48 -1.09 -9.41
CA SER A 796 -6.63 0.12 -9.52
C SER A 796 -5.67 0.12 -10.72
N SER A 797 -5.26 -1.03 -11.26
CA SER A 797 -4.37 -1.13 -12.44
C SER A 797 -5.08 -0.96 -13.79
N VAL A 798 -6.41 -0.82 -13.80
CA VAL A 798 -7.16 -0.30 -14.97
C VAL A 798 -6.97 1.24 -15.12
N ARG A 799 -6.18 1.89 -14.25
CA ARG A 799 -5.77 3.28 -14.47
C ARG A 799 -4.61 3.40 -15.49
N SER A 800 -5.04 3.57 -16.75
CA SER A 800 -4.47 4.41 -17.85
C SER A 800 -3.95 3.67 -19.10
N PRO A 801 -4.09 4.21 -20.34
CA PRO A 801 -4.38 5.61 -20.70
C PRO A 801 -5.79 5.84 -21.25
N ARG A 802 -6.22 7.10 -21.16
CA ARG A 802 -7.40 7.67 -21.84
C ARG A 802 -7.43 7.22 -23.31
N THR A 803 -8.31 6.30 -23.67
CA THR A 803 -8.89 6.25 -25.02
C THR A 803 -10.28 6.83 -24.92
N SER A 804 -10.47 7.96 -25.60
CA SER A 804 -11.76 8.61 -25.82
C SER A 804 -12.85 7.58 -26.12
N TRP A 805 -13.82 7.43 -25.21
CA TRP A 805 -15.10 6.84 -25.55
C TRP A 805 -15.83 7.86 -26.43
N SER A 806 -15.60 7.79 -27.74
CA SER A 806 -16.46 8.44 -28.71
C SER A 806 -17.80 7.72 -28.68
N ALA A 807 -18.83 8.42 -28.19
CA ALA A 807 -20.20 7.98 -28.22
C ALA A 807 -20.62 7.60 -29.65
N HIS A 808 -21.06 6.37 -29.84
CA HIS A 808 -22.04 6.04 -30.86
C HIS A 808 -23.25 5.42 -30.16
N PRO A 809 -24.46 6.01 -30.29
CA PRO A 809 -25.69 5.44 -29.78
C PRO A 809 -26.19 4.33 -30.74
N PRO A 810 -27.21 3.55 -30.35
CA PRO A 810 -27.29 2.09 -30.44
C PRO A 810 -27.29 1.48 -31.84
#